data_AF-A0A7V5YI41-F1
#
_entry.id   AF-A0A7V5YI41-F1
#
_cell.length_a   1.000
_cell.length_b   1.000
_cell.length_c   1.000
_cell.angle_alpha   90.00
_cell.angle_beta   90.00
_cell.angle_gamma   90.00
#
_symmetry.space_group_name_H-M   'P 1'
#
loop_
_entity.id
_entity.type
_entity.pdbx_description
1 polymer ?
#
loop_
_entity_poly.entity_id
_entity_poly.type
_entity_poly.pdbx_seq_one_letter_code
_entity_poly.pdbx_strand_id
1 'polypeptide(L)'
;MALLCGMLKEKEEIMRKAMAVSFLLMLVFCSATLAREIVVTSSADNGAGTLRWALQTARSGNTITFDPNVFPPENPATIYPRSELPPINCGNLTIDASNAGVIIDGTCVPGDWNNGLQLYSDHNTVMGLQIVNFTGSGIAIGGASWNTIGGDRGIGSGALGQGNLVSGNGIGIDICDYGTSHNVVQGNLIGTDIGGTTAWGNHERGVWIEEGCSHNTIGPNNIIAFNEITGVLVTGATSNRITQNSIHSNGGEGIALEQGGNDLLEAPLFLDFNLASGVVSGITCANCEVEIFSDEGGEGKEYEGKTIADASGAFVLASCRPLSGPHLTATTTDNRGNTSGFSIYTIGERASTSLQEGSKLPIERFRAKNSQELADNRIGTQLPSYRWEDVGAAQWIIDLASGLGLKWNHLSFDAIEPWSEAPSEKLGISIREVTAGQEHLVAGLRQHGIQICYVLEYWDESMLRGVQEEATSYSRFRTEHEVQQYIDYIRYLVHTLRGQVAYYEILNEPDVQYAWNWVRLGDYIHLVERAIPVIREEDPDAKIVIGATSNPVYDQPRKYLFGILNSSVVADADAISFHPMYGASPAYAFYRDYYYSYPVFVEEVRRVAASHGFEGEVMATEMCWRTSLNSNPDEPWVYSDVVAAKYYARGMTINLGMDLRVGVAGELFDQIVPVVAVIRNLCTVMAGHKAIDMPAKIDIDYEPVAYCGFRYPNGDRILAIWTDGIAQDEDPGVPTTITIPGLKAGTVSGIDVLHGFEQELVSETDGDSTIVRDLLVKDYPILIRLSDVTMSDDYVETVGDGFHRLGDVDAVPRTSGGSDRDGDGVPDAQDYCPDWPGSKEANGC
;
A
#
# COMPACT_ATOMS: atom_id res chain seq x y z
N MET A 1 75.05 -14.98 -24.06
CA MET A 1 74.11 -13.87 -23.82
C MET A 1 73.73 -13.10 -25.09
N ALA A 2 74.69 -12.73 -25.95
CA ALA A 2 74.38 -12.03 -27.22
C ALA A 2 73.53 -12.84 -28.23
N LEU A 3 73.72 -14.17 -28.31
CA LEU A 3 72.89 -15.04 -29.17
C LEU A 3 71.43 -15.17 -28.69
N LEU A 4 71.20 -15.19 -27.38
CA LEU A 4 69.84 -15.30 -26.81
C LEU A 4 69.03 -14.01 -27.01
N CYS A 5 69.71 -12.85 -26.98
CA CYS A 5 69.09 -11.55 -27.21
C CYS A 5 68.74 -11.31 -28.69
N GLY A 6 69.50 -11.90 -29.63
CA GLY A 6 69.18 -11.88 -31.06
C GLY A 6 67.94 -12.71 -31.40
N MET A 7 67.83 -13.91 -30.84
CA MET A 7 66.69 -14.82 -31.07
C MET A 7 65.36 -14.31 -30.48
N LEU A 8 65.41 -13.52 -29.39
CA LEU A 8 64.22 -12.89 -28.80
C LEU A 8 63.71 -11.71 -29.65
N LYS A 9 64.60 -10.89 -30.22
CA LYS A 9 64.22 -9.82 -31.16
C LYS A 9 63.63 -10.37 -32.46
N GLU A 10 64.16 -11.48 -32.95
CA GLU A 10 63.65 -12.13 -34.16
C GLU A 10 62.25 -12.74 -33.93
N LYS A 11 61.99 -13.31 -32.74
CA LYS A 11 60.65 -13.78 -32.34
C LYS A 11 59.64 -12.64 -32.14
N GLU A 12 60.04 -11.50 -31.58
CA GLU A 12 59.19 -10.30 -31.47
C GLU A 12 58.85 -9.72 -32.85
N GLU A 13 59.80 -9.71 -33.79
CA GLU A 13 59.57 -9.21 -35.14
C GLU A 13 58.69 -10.15 -35.97
N ILE A 14 58.83 -11.47 -35.78
CA ILE A 14 57.95 -12.49 -36.36
C ILE A 14 56.54 -12.43 -35.75
N MET A 15 56.40 -12.20 -34.43
CA MET A 15 55.08 -12.00 -33.80
C MET A 15 54.44 -10.67 -34.20
N ARG A 16 55.20 -9.58 -34.36
CA ARG A 16 54.68 -8.32 -34.91
C ARG A 16 54.24 -8.46 -36.36
N LYS A 17 54.98 -9.20 -37.19
CA LYS A 17 54.58 -9.50 -38.57
C LYS A 17 53.40 -10.46 -38.64
N ALA A 18 53.29 -11.43 -37.72
CA ALA A 18 52.13 -12.33 -37.63
C ALA A 18 50.87 -11.60 -37.12
N MET A 19 50.99 -10.71 -36.13
CA MET A 19 49.88 -9.83 -35.72
C MET A 19 49.51 -8.85 -36.82
N ALA A 20 50.48 -8.24 -37.51
CA ALA A 20 50.19 -7.33 -38.62
C ALA A 20 49.54 -8.04 -39.81
N VAL A 21 49.93 -9.29 -40.11
CA VAL A 21 49.32 -10.12 -41.16
C VAL A 21 47.96 -10.66 -40.73
N SER A 22 47.73 -10.97 -39.45
CA SER A 22 46.38 -11.27 -38.92
C SER A 22 45.47 -10.04 -38.89
N PHE A 23 46.00 -8.85 -38.59
CA PHE A 23 45.27 -7.59 -38.66
C PHE A 23 44.95 -7.22 -40.12
N LEU A 24 45.89 -7.48 -41.05
CA LEU A 24 45.70 -7.26 -42.49
C LEU A 24 44.79 -8.32 -43.12
N LEU A 25 44.78 -9.58 -42.65
CA LEU A 25 43.82 -10.61 -43.09
C LEU A 25 42.43 -10.41 -42.47
N MET A 26 42.31 -9.87 -41.25
CA MET A 26 41.02 -9.42 -40.71
C MET A 26 40.47 -8.20 -41.48
N LEU A 27 41.34 -7.30 -41.94
CA LEU A 27 40.96 -6.17 -42.79
C LEU A 27 40.61 -6.59 -44.24
N VAL A 28 41.07 -7.76 -44.72
CA VAL A 28 40.81 -8.24 -46.09
C VAL A 28 39.58 -9.18 -46.18
N PHE A 29 39.05 -9.67 -45.06
CA PHE A 29 37.73 -10.32 -45.01
C PHE A 29 36.61 -9.46 -44.39
N CYS A 30 36.93 -8.27 -43.89
CA CYS A 30 35.92 -7.27 -43.58
C CYS A 30 35.48 -6.60 -44.89
N SER A 31 34.58 -7.25 -45.61
CA SER A 31 33.60 -6.51 -46.40
C SER A 31 32.87 -5.60 -45.41
N ALA A 32 33.36 -4.38 -45.23
CA ALA A 32 32.53 -3.29 -44.74
C ALA A 32 31.40 -3.15 -45.75
N THR A 33 30.28 -3.83 -45.49
CA THR A 33 29.00 -3.40 -46.02
C THR A 33 28.86 -1.97 -45.56
N LEU A 34 29.05 -1.01 -46.46
CA LEU A 34 28.78 0.40 -46.21
C LEU A 34 27.43 0.47 -45.50
N ALA A 35 27.44 0.99 -44.26
CA ALA A 35 26.23 1.34 -43.54
C ALA A 35 25.35 2.14 -44.52
N ARG A 36 24.19 1.57 -44.86
CA ARG A 36 23.32 2.12 -45.89
C ARG A 36 22.18 2.84 -45.21
N GLU A 37 22.02 4.10 -45.57
CA GLU A 37 20.83 4.87 -45.22
C GLU A 37 19.64 4.40 -46.06
N ILE A 38 18.52 4.14 -45.42
CA ILE A 38 17.23 3.82 -46.03
C ILE A 38 16.27 4.94 -45.66
N VAL A 39 15.90 5.78 -46.64
CA VAL A 39 14.99 6.90 -46.41
C VAL A 39 13.55 6.44 -46.64
N VAL A 40 12.67 6.65 -45.66
CA VAL A 40 11.22 6.49 -45.76
C VAL A 40 10.65 7.74 -46.44
N THR A 41 10.03 7.55 -47.60
CA THR A 41 9.52 8.61 -48.48
C THR A 41 8.00 8.53 -48.69
N SER A 42 7.29 7.75 -47.86
CA SER A 42 5.85 7.56 -47.96
C SER A 42 5.25 7.22 -46.60
N SER A 43 4.10 7.84 -46.29
CA SER A 43 3.29 7.54 -45.11
C SER A 43 2.32 6.36 -45.30
N ALA A 44 2.32 5.72 -46.48
CA ALA A 44 1.53 4.52 -46.72
C ALA A 44 2.04 3.32 -45.88
N ASP A 45 1.15 2.36 -45.59
CA ASP A 45 1.52 1.15 -44.85
C ASP A 45 2.39 0.16 -45.65
N ASN A 46 2.25 0.10 -46.98
CA ASN A 46 3.00 -0.83 -47.81
C ASN A 46 3.54 -0.20 -49.11
N GLY A 47 4.47 -0.92 -49.74
CA GLY A 47 5.11 -0.52 -50.98
C GLY A 47 6.50 0.07 -50.75
N ALA A 48 7.28 0.18 -51.82
CA ALA A 48 8.63 0.74 -51.74
C ALA A 48 8.61 2.17 -51.18
N GLY A 49 9.56 2.49 -50.30
CA GLY A 49 9.65 3.79 -49.63
C GLY A 49 8.79 3.95 -48.37
N THR A 50 8.05 2.92 -47.95
CA THR A 50 7.31 2.92 -46.66
C THR A 50 8.18 2.40 -45.51
N LEU A 51 7.77 2.68 -44.26
CA LEU A 51 8.45 2.15 -43.06
C LEU A 51 8.45 0.60 -43.05
N ARG A 52 7.31 -0.03 -43.39
CA ARG A 52 7.22 -1.49 -43.50
C ARG A 52 8.25 -2.06 -44.48
N TRP A 53 8.37 -1.44 -45.66
CA TRP A 53 9.37 -1.84 -46.64
C TRP A 53 10.80 -1.62 -46.14
N ALA A 54 11.05 -0.50 -45.44
CA ALA A 54 12.34 -0.19 -44.85
C ALA A 54 12.76 -1.25 -43.82
N LEU A 55 11.86 -1.62 -42.90
CA LEU A 55 12.10 -2.66 -41.89
C LEU A 55 12.39 -4.04 -42.52
N GLN A 56 11.70 -4.42 -43.60
CA GLN A 56 11.96 -5.68 -44.32
C GLN A 56 13.28 -5.68 -45.10
N THR A 57 13.69 -4.50 -45.58
CA THR A 57 14.87 -4.34 -46.43
C THR A 57 16.14 -4.11 -45.63
N ALA A 58 16.02 -3.56 -44.42
CA ALA A 58 17.12 -3.26 -43.54
C ALA A 58 18.01 -4.47 -43.26
N ARG A 59 19.29 -4.18 -43.08
CA ARG A 59 20.32 -5.12 -42.66
C ARG A 59 21.09 -4.51 -41.50
N SER A 60 21.85 -5.35 -40.82
CA SER A 60 22.68 -4.92 -39.71
C SER A 60 23.62 -3.77 -40.09
N GLY A 61 23.70 -2.72 -39.25
CA GLY A 61 24.46 -1.50 -39.51
C GLY A 61 23.75 -0.48 -40.40
N ASN A 62 22.48 -0.66 -40.75
CA ASN A 62 21.72 0.34 -41.52
C ASN A 62 21.13 1.42 -40.62
N THR A 63 20.82 2.57 -41.23
CA THR A 63 20.06 3.65 -40.59
C THR A 63 18.80 3.89 -41.41
N ILE A 64 17.63 3.81 -40.80
CA ILE A 64 16.35 4.20 -41.37
C ILE A 64 16.08 5.65 -40.96
N THR A 65 15.95 6.54 -41.94
CA THR A 65 15.60 7.97 -41.75
C THR A 65 14.31 8.29 -42.47
N PHE A 66 13.74 9.48 -42.24
CA PHE A 66 12.45 9.90 -42.81
C PHE A 66 12.61 11.18 -43.63
N ASP A 67 12.05 11.21 -44.84
CA ASP A 67 12.10 12.40 -45.70
C ASP A 67 11.29 13.55 -45.07
N PRO A 68 11.91 14.69 -44.70
CA PRO A 68 11.22 15.80 -44.07
C PRO A 68 10.20 16.50 -44.99
N ASN A 69 10.21 16.24 -46.30
CA ASN A 69 9.15 16.71 -47.18
C ASN A 69 7.85 15.89 -47.04
N VAL A 70 7.97 14.63 -46.58
CA VAL A 70 6.84 13.72 -46.36
C VAL A 70 6.43 13.72 -44.89
N PHE A 71 7.42 13.86 -43.99
CA PHE A 71 7.26 13.91 -42.54
C PHE A 71 7.80 15.25 -41.99
N PRO A 72 7.14 16.39 -42.26
CA PRO A 72 7.62 17.69 -41.81
C PRO A 72 7.79 17.75 -40.28
N PRO A 73 8.92 18.25 -39.77
CA PRO A 73 9.17 18.32 -38.33
C PRO A 73 8.10 19.07 -37.53
N GLU A 74 7.62 20.19 -38.08
CA GLU A 74 6.62 21.08 -37.47
C GLU A 74 5.17 20.65 -37.76
N ASN A 75 4.98 19.69 -38.67
CA ASN A 75 3.66 19.20 -39.05
C ASN A 75 3.74 17.69 -39.32
N PRO A 76 3.76 16.88 -38.25
CA PRO A 76 3.98 15.45 -38.35
C PRO A 76 3.01 14.74 -39.29
N ALA A 77 3.49 13.73 -40.00
CA ALA A 77 2.67 12.88 -40.85
C ALA A 77 2.47 11.49 -40.22
N THR A 78 1.24 10.97 -40.36
CA THR A 78 0.84 9.70 -39.76
C THR A 78 0.95 8.54 -40.73
N ILE A 79 1.61 7.49 -40.28
CA ILE A 79 1.58 6.14 -40.84
C ILE A 79 0.49 5.38 -40.10
N TYR A 80 -0.48 4.82 -40.84
CA TYR A 80 -1.54 3.95 -40.30
C TYR A 80 -1.28 2.51 -40.73
N PRO A 81 -0.59 1.68 -39.92
CA PRO A 81 -0.38 0.29 -40.25
C PRO A 81 -1.71 -0.47 -40.36
N ARG A 82 -1.78 -1.47 -41.26
CA ARG A 82 -2.95 -2.35 -41.41
C ARG A 82 -2.79 -3.72 -40.75
N SER A 83 -1.61 -3.96 -40.19
CA SER A 83 -1.16 -5.14 -39.45
C SER A 83 0.09 -4.74 -38.68
N GLU A 84 0.54 -5.56 -37.72
CA GLU A 84 1.82 -5.33 -37.03
C GLU A 84 2.96 -5.03 -38.01
N LEU A 85 3.84 -4.11 -37.61
CA LEU A 85 5.03 -3.82 -38.39
C LEU A 85 6.00 -5.01 -38.32
N PRO A 86 6.80 -5.25 -39.38
CA PRO A 86 7.78 -6.33 -39.36
C PRO A 86 8.76 -6.17 -38.18
N PRO A 87 9.02 -7.23 -37.40
CA PRO A 87 9.92 -7.15 -36.25
C PRO A 87 11.37 -6.87 -36.67
N ILE A 88 12.10 -6.18 -35.80
CA ILE A 88 13.52 -5.87 -35.97
C ILE A 88 14.35 -7.08 -35.55
N ASN A 89 14.65 -7.93 -36.54
CA ASN A 89 15.41 -9.19 -36.37
C ASN A 89 16.89 -9.06 -36.76
N CYS A 90 17.37 -7.87 -37.11
CA CYS A 90 18.76 -7.62 -37.42
C CYS A 90 19.33 -6.56 -36.49
N GLY A 91 20.44 -6.87 -35.81
CA GLY A 91 21.02 -5.94 -34.84
C GLY A 91 21.78 -4.78 -35.47
N ASN A 92 22.26 -3.82 -34.67
CA ASN A 92 22.93 -2.60 -35.15
C ASN A 92 22.08 -1.78 -36.14
N LEU A 93 20.75 -1.81 -36.02
CA LEU A 93 19.84 -0.97 -36.81
C LEU A 93 19.53 0.31 -36.05
N THR A 94 19.67 1.46 -36.71
CA THR A 94 19.17 2.74 -36.18
C THR A 94 17.90 3.14 -36.91
N ILE A 95 16.83 3.46 -36.20
CA ILE A 95 15.64 4.15 -36.70
C ILE A 95 15.68 5.57 -36.12
N ASP A 96 15.90 6.56 -36.99
CA ASP A 96 16.14 7.95 -36.61
C ASP A 96 15.12 8.88 -37.26
N ALA A 97 14.15 9.31 -36.46
CA ALA A 97 13.18 10.35 -36.80
C ALA A 97 13.50 11.70 -36.12
N SER A 98 14.71 11.89 -35.58
CA SER A 98 15.05 13.08 -34.78
C SER A 98 14.95 14.39 -35.55
N ASN A 99 14.94 14.33 -36.89
CA ASN A 99 14.81 15.48 -37.78
C ASN A 99 13.52 15.45 -38.62
N ALA A 100 12.51 14.70 -38.19
CA ALA A 100 11.24 14.52 -38.89
C ALA A 100 10.05 14.50 -37.91
N GLY A 101 8.83 14.70 -38.43
CA GLY A 101 7.60 14.54 -37.67
C GLY A 101 6.89 13.25 -38.08
N VAL A 102 7.11 12.17 -37.34
CA VAL A 102 6.58 10.83 -37.67
C VAL A 102 5.64 10.34 -36.59
N ILE A 103 4.41 10.00 -36.98
CA ILE A 103 3.43 9.31 -36.11
C ILE A 103 3.19 7.92 -36.67
N ILE A 104 3.28 6.91 -35.82
CA ILE A 104 2.86 5.53 -36.09
C ILE A 104 1.62 5.28 -35.24
N ASP A 105 0.46 5.18 -35.89
CA ASP A 105 -0.85 5.10 -35.22
C ASP A 105 -1.49 3.72 -35.44
N GLY A 106 -1.63 2.98 -34.34
CA GLY A 106 -2.15 1.62 -34.28
C GLY A 106 -3.65 1.47 -34.45
N THR A 107 -4.44 2.56 -34.52
CA THR A 107 -5.92 2.50 -34.62
C THR A 107 -6.47 1.66 -35.76
N CYS A 108 -5.68 1.42 -36.81
CA CYS A 108 -6.05 0.63 -37.97
C CYS A 108 -5.56 -0.84 -37.94
N VAL A 109 -4.91 -1.28 -36.88
CA VAL A 109 -4.38 -2.64 -36.70
C VAL A 109 -5.44 -3.52 -36.03
N PRO A 110 -5.90 -4.62 -36.65
CA PRO A 110 -6.95 -5.46 -36.10
C PRO A 110 -6.42 -6.40 -35.00
N GLY A 111 -7.23 -6.66 -33.97
CA GLY A 111 -6.95 -7.66 -32.93
C GLY A 111 -6.75 -7.06 -31.54
N ASP A 112 -6.92 -7.90 -30.53
CA ASP A 112 -6.98 -7.47 -29.12
C ASP A 112 -5.59 -7.25 -28.51
N TRP A 113 -4.52 -7.74 -29.15
CA TRP A 113 -3.14 -7.50 -28.75
C TRP A 113 -2.25 -7.37 -29.98
N ASN A 114 -1.72 -6.17 -30.21
CA ASN A 114 -0.80 -5.89 -31.31
C ASN A 114 0.23 -4.84 -30.90
N ASN A 115 1.50 -5.13 -31.16
CA ASN A 115 2.60 -4.24 -30.78
C ASN A 115 2.95 -3.23 -31.89
N GLY A 116 3.42 -2.04 -31.50
CA GLY A 116 3.87 -1.00 -32.43
C GLY A 116 5.19 -1.35 -33.10
N LEU A 117 6.27 -1.42 -32.33
CA LEU A 117 7.59 -1.90 -32.77
C LEU A 117 8.04 -3.07 -31.89
N GLN A 118 8.63 -4.08 -32.52
CA GLN A 118 9.13 -5.28 -31.84
C GLN A 118 10.63 -5.46 -32.13
N LEU A 119 11.46 -5.51 -31.09
CA LEU A 119 12.90 -5.66 -31.17
C LEU A 119 13.30 -7.05 -30.65
N TYR A 120 13.74 -7.92 -31.56
CA TYR A 120 14.24 -9.27 -31.26
C TYR A 120 15.71 -9.45 -31.65
N SER A 121 16.48 -8.34 -31.66
CA SER A 121 17.90 -8.35 -32.00
C SER A 121 18.65 -7.25 -31.25
N ASP A 122 19.98 -7.34 -31.25
CA ASP A 122 20.81 -6.54 -30.35
C ASP A 122 21.30 -5.22 -30.95
N HIS A 123 21.76 -4.29 -30.12
CA HIS A 123 22.46 -3.06 -30.54
C HIS A 123 21.64 -2.13 -31.45
N ASN A 124 20.31 -2.18 -31.39
CA ASN A 124 19.46 -1.29 -32.16
C ASN A 124 19.24 0.05 -31.45
N THR A 125 18.83 1.05 -32.19
CA THR A 125 18.48 2.36 -31.65
C THR A 125 17.19 2.87 -32.28
N VAL A 126 16.24 3.34 -31.48
CA VAL A 126 14.95 3.90 -31.92
C VAL A 126 14.77 5.29 -31.31
N MET A 127 14.68 6.33 -32.14
CA MET A 127 14.62 7.72 -31.69
C MET A 127 13.69 8.59 -32.56
N GLY A 128 13.04 9.58 -31.95
CA GLY A 128 12.26 10.63 -32.63
C GLY A 128 10.85 10.23 -33.07
N LEU A 129 10.33 9.08 -32.66
CA LEU A 129 9.02 8.58 -33.12
C LEU A 129 7.88 8.93 -32.16
N GLN A 130 6.68 9.14 -32.70
CA GLN A 130 5.43 9.06 -31.95
C GLN A 130 4.77 7.71 -32.23
N ILE A 131 4.53 6.88 -31.22
CA ILE A 131 3.96 5.53 -31.33
C ILE A 131 2.74 5.44 -30.42
N VAL A 132 1.56 5.36 -31.03
CA VAL A 132 0.29 5.58 -30.32
C VAL A 132 -0.80 4.61 -30.74
N ASN A 133 -1.79 4.41 -29.84
CA ASN A 133 -3.04 3.71 -30.11
C ASN A 133 -2.89 2.23 -30.53
N PHE A 134 -1.87 1.53 -30.02
CA PHE A 134 -1.74 0.08 -30.16
C PHE A 134 -2.46 -0.65 -29.02
N THR A 135 -3.12 -1.76 -29.32
CA THR A 135 -3.83 -2.56 -28.28
C THR A 135 -2.87 -3.34 -27.38
N GLY A 136 -1.65 -3.62 -27.84
CA GLY A 136 -0.55 -4.15 -27.03
C GLY A 136 0.48 -3.09 -26.66
N SER A 137 1.75 -3.46 -26.64
CA SER A 137 2.88 -2.58 -26.31
C SER A 137 3.21 -1.61 -27.45
N GLY A 138 3.43 -0.33 -27.13
CA GLY A 138 3.95 0.63 -28.11
C GLY A 138 5.31 0.17 -28.67
N ILE A 139 6.23 -0.20 -27.77
CA ILE A 139 7.51 -0.84 -28.12
C ILE A 139 7.72 -2.08 -27.24
N ALA A 140 8.00 -3.23 -27.85
CA ALA A 140 8.37 -4.45 -27.15
C ALA A 140 9.82 -4.84 -27.46
N ILE A 141 10.58 -5.24 -26.44
CA ILE A 141 11.95 -5.73 -26.54
C ILE A 141 11.99 -7.14 -25.93
N GLY A 142 12.23 -8.16 -26.78
CA GLY A 142 12.22 -9.57 -26.38
C GLY A 142 13.46 -10.32 -26.87
N GLY A 143 14.04 -11.18 -26.02
CA GLY A 143 15.24 -11.96 -26.32
C GLY A 143 16.44 -11.14 -26.82
N ALA A 144 16.52 -9.85 -26.50
CA ALA A 144 17.40 -8.89 -27.14
C ALA A 144 18.20 -8.06 -26.14
N SER A 145 19.41 -7.64 -26.53
CA SER A 145 20.31 -6.92 -25.65
C SER A 145 20.94 -5.67 -26.26
N TRP A 146 21.38 -4.74 -25.41
CA TRP A 146 22.13 -3.55 -25.83
C TRP A 146 21.36 -2.60 -26.75
N ASN A 147 20.03 -2.60 -26.72
CA ASN A 147 19.22 -1.65 -27.48
C ASN A 147 19.08 -0.32 -26.75
N THR A 148 18.90 0.77 -27.50
CA THR A 148 18.63 2.11 -26.97
C THR A 148 17.30 2.64 -27.51
N ILE A 149 16.37 2.95 -26.62
CA ILE A 149 15.09 3.57 -26.92
C ILE A 149 15.11 5.00 -26.42
N GLY A 150 15.15 5.95 -27.35
CA GLY A 150 15.20 7.39 -27.10
C GLY A 150 16.62 7.95 -27.01
N GLY A 151 16.72 9.19 -26.52
CA GLY A 151 17.96 9.98 -26.50
C GLY A 151 17.72 11.40 -26.00
N ASP A 152 18.59 12.34 -26.39
CA ASP A 152 18.44 13.75 -26.00
C ASP A 152 17.31 14.44 -26.79
N ARG A 153 16.24 14.83 -26.09
CA ARG A 153 15.10 15.58 -26.67
C ARG A 153 15.48 16.94 -27.24
N GLY A 154 16.65 17.49 -26.90
CA GLY A 154 17.19 18.74 -27.46
C GLY A 154 17.99 18.57 -28.75
N ILE A 155 18.22 17.34 -29.22
CA ILE A 155 18.99 17.07 -30.44
C ILE A 155 18.07 16.72 -31.60
N GLY A 156 18.16 17.49 -32.68
CA GLY A 156 17.40 17.31 -33.90
C GLY A 156 16.40 18.45 -34.14
N SER A 157 15.76 18.45 -35.32
CA SER A 157 14.73 19.45 -35.67
C SER A 157 13.29 18.97 -35.48
N GLY A 158 13.08 17.68 -35.18
CA GLY A 158 11.77 17.10 -34.90
C GLY A 158 11.23 17.55 -33.54
N ALA A 159 9.90 17.52 -33.37
CA ALA A 159 9.23 17.97 -32.15
C ALA A 159 9.63 17.20 -30.87
N LEU A 160 10.23 16.02 -31.00
CA LEU A 160 10.71 15.19 -29.88
C LEU A 160 12.25 15.15 -29.76
N GLY A 161 12.99 15.78 -30.68
CA GLY A 161 14.42 15.50 -30.84
C GLY A 161 14.68 14.00 -30.95
N GLN A 162 15.60 13.46 -30.15
CA GLN A 162 15.88 12.01 -30.11
C GLN A 162 14.94 11.23 -29.16
N GLY A 163 14.04 11.89 -28.41
CA GLY A 163 13.07 11.19 -27.58
C GLY A 163 11.97 10.52 -28.41
N ASN A 164 11.31 9.50 -27.86
CA ASN A 164 10.07 8.97 -28.42
C ASN A 164 8.87 9.38 -27.58
N LEU A 165 7.70 9.52 -28.20
CA LEU A 165 6.40 9.60 -27.53
C LEU A 165 5.71 8.24 -27.62
N VAL A 166 5.34 7.66 -26.48
CA VAL A 166 4.71 6.34 -26.40
C VAL A 166 3.48 6.41 -25.48
N SER A 167 2.32 6.64 -26.09
CA SER A 167 1.10 7.08 -25.39
C SER A 167 -0.16 6.46 -26.00
N GLY A 168 -1.22 6.28 -25.21
CA GLY A 168 -2.48 5.67 -25.68
C GLY A 168 -2.36 4.22 -26.15
N ASN A 169 -1.31 3.49 -25.76
CA ASN A 169 -1.16 2.07 -26.06
C ASN A 169 -1.72 1.23 -24.90
N GLY A 170 -1.79 -0.10 -25.04
CA GLY A 170 -2.01 -0.98 -23.89
C GLY A 170 -0.90 -0.79 -22.87
N ILE A 171 0.34 -1.11 -23.26
CA ILE A 171 1.56 -0.85 -22.48
C ILE A 171 2.42 0.15 -23.24
N GLY A 172 3.10 1.06 -22.55
CA GLY A 172 4.04 1.97 -23.20
C GLY A 172 5.23 1.21 -23.79
N ILE A 173 6.17 0.81 -22.94
CA ILE A 173 7.37 0.05 -23.32
C ILE A 173 7.45 -1.24 -22.51
N ASP A 174 7.60 -2.36 -23.20
CA ASP A 174 7.68 -3.69 -22.62
C ASP A 174 9.07 -4.30 -22.85
N ILE A 175 9.68 -4.82 -21.78
CA ILE A 175 10.96 -5.51 -21.74
C ILE A 175 10.70 -6.91 -21.17
N CYS A 176 10.60 -7.88 -22.06
CA CYS A 176 10.10 -9.23 -21.79
C CYS A 176 11.06 -10.30 -22.35
N ASP A 177 10.69 -11.57 -22.20
CA ASP A 177 11.48 -12.76 -22.50
C ASP A 177 12.78 -12.94 -21.69
N TYR A 178 12.99 -14.18 -21.26
CA TYR A 178 14.21 -14.58 -20.56
C TYR A 178 15.48 -14.28 -21.37
N GLY A 179 16.40 -13.51 -20.78
CA GLY A 179 17.68 -13.16 -21.37
C GLY A 179 17.76 -11.77 -22.01
N THR A 180 16.64 -11.03 -22.06
CA THR A 180 16.63 -9.62 -22.47
C THR A 180 17.39 -8.77 -21.45
N SER A 181 18.45 -8.08 -21.90
CA SER A 181 19.37 -7.42 -20.97
C SER A 181 20.13 -6.23 -21.54
N HIS A 182 20.65 -5.37 -20.66
CA HIS A 182 21.52 -4.25 -21.07
C HIS A 182 20.85 -3.26 -22.04
N ASN A 183 19.51 -3.20 -22.06
CA ASN A 183 18.77 -2.22 -22.84
C ASN A 183 18.64 -0.91 -22.06
N VAL A 184 18.61 0.22 -22.76
CA VAL A 184 18.49 1.56 -22.18
C VAL A 184 17.25 2.26 -22.74
N VAL A 185 16.36 2.70 -21.87
CA VAL A 185 15.20 3.53 -22.20
C VAL A 185 15.45 4.91 -21.62
N GLN A 186 15.70 5.92 -22.44
CA GLN A 186 16.08 7.27 -21.96
C GLN A 186 15.41 8.39 -22.77
N GLY A 187 15.10 9.50 -22.10
CA GLY A 187 14.61 10.71 -22.77
C GLY A 187 13.24 10.58 -23.45
N ASN A 188 12.44 9.57 -23.14
CA ASN A 188 11.12 9.35 -23.75
C ASN A 188 10.01 10.11 -23.00
N LEU A 189 8.90 10.36 -23.70
CA LEU A 189 7.63 10.81 -23.17
C LEU A 189 6.67 9.62 -23.19
N ILE A 190 6.23 9.14 -22.03
CA ILE A 190 5.45 7.91 -21.88
C ILE A 190 4.16 8.22 -21.13
N GLY A 191 3.02 8.07 -21.81
CA GLY A 191 1.69 8.38 -21.26
C GLY A 191 1.31 9.87 -21.25
N THR A 192 2.12 10.74 -21.85
CA THR A 192 1.85 12.18 -21.95
C THR A 192 1.48 12.60 -23.37
N ASP A 193 1.17 13.88 -23.57
CA ASP A 193 1.26 14.53 -24.88
C ASP A 193 2.71 14.85 -25.27
N ILE A 194 2.88 15.47 -26.45
CA ILE A 194 4.20 15.88 -26.98
C ILE A 194 4.90 16.96 -26.13
N GLY A 195 4.14 17.68 -25.29
CA GLY A 195 4.66 18.66 -24.33
C GLY A 195 5.14 18.04 -23.02
N GLY A 196 4.81 16.77 -22.76
CA GLY A 196 5.09 16.12 -21.48
C GLY A 196 4.17 16.59 -20.34
N THR A 197 3.04 17.23 -20.65
CA THR A 197 2.21 17.92 -19.64
C THR A 197 0.76 17.50 -19.61
N THR A 198 0.19 17.07 -20.73
CA THR A 198 -1.23 16.69 -20.81
C THR A 198 -1.38 15.17 -20.72
N ALA A 199 -2.42 14.71 -20.02
CA ALA A 199 -2.73 13.29 -19.89
C ALA A 199 -3.09 12.65 -21.23
N TRP A 200 -2.34 11.61 -21.60
CA TRP A 200 -2.64 10.71 -22.71
C TRP A 200 -2.06 9.32 -22.38
N GLY A 201 -2.48 8.80 -21.23
CA GLY A 201 -1.98 7.58 -20.62
C GLY A 201 -1.98 6.37 -21.55
N ASN A 202 -1.06 5.43 -21.28
CA ASN A 202 -1.28 4.06 -21.71
C ASN A 202 -2.35 3.41 -20.82
N HIS A 203 -3.11 2.47 -21.37
CA HIS A 203 -4.25 1.82 -20.74
C HIS A 203 -3.87 0.83 -19.62
N GLU A 204 -2.58 0.54 -19.51
CA GLU A 204 -2.01 -0.24 -18.42
C GLU A 204 -0.81 0.49 -17.79
N ARG A 205 0.40 0.04 -18.09
CA ARG A 205 1.65 0.46 -17.47
C ARG A 205 2.47 1.32 -18.43
N GLY A 206 3.23 2.26 -17.90
CA GLY A 206 4.17 3.05 -18.70
C GLY A 206 5.33 2.19 -19.20
N VAL A 207 6.04 1.53 -18.28
CA VAL A 207 7.13 0.59 -18.58
C VAL A 207 6.92 -0.70 -17.81
N TRP A 208 7.04 -1.85 -18.48
CA TRP A 208 6.99 -3.16 -17.84
C TRP A 208 8.30 -3.93 -18.08
N ILE A 209 8.87 -4.49 -17.02
CA ILE A 209 10.03 -5.37 -17.06
C ILE A 209 9.63 -6.70 -16.45
N GLU A 210 9.64 -7.77 -17.23
CA GLU A 210 9.12 -9.06 -16.77
C GLU A 210 9.96 -10.27 -17.20
N GLU A 211 9.49 -11.48 -16.85
CA GLU A 211 10.01 -12.76 -17.35
C GLU A 211 11.52 -13.00 -17.16
N GLY A 212 12.09 -12.48 -16.06
CA GLY A 212 13.50 -12.69 -15.73
C GLY A 212 14.47 -11.77 -16.48
N CYS A 213 13.99 -10.70 -17.10
CA CYS A 213 14.83 -9.64 -17.66
C CYS A 213 15.81 -9.06 -16.64
N SER A 214 17.02 -8.66 -17.07
CA SER A 214 18.03 -8.14 -16.15
C SER A 214 18.99 -7.13 -16.76
N HIS A 215 19.65 -6.33 -15.92
CA HIS A 215 20.67 -5.36 -16.34
C HIS A 215 20.16 -4.29 -17.30
N ASN A 216 18.85 -4.02 -17.33
CA ASN A 216 18.28 -2.93 -18.13
C ASN A 216 18.32 -1.61 -17.34
N THR A 217 18.35 -0.49 -18.05
CA THR A 217 18.31 0.85 -17.46
C THR A 217 17.12 1.64 -17.98
N ILE A 218 16.24 2.05 -17.06
CA ILE A 218 15.16 3.00 -17.33
C ILE A 218 15.62 4.36 -16.81
N GLY A 219 16.05 5.20 -17.74
CA GLY A 219 16.58 6.53 -17.50
C GLY A 219 17.94 6.78 -18.15
N PRO A 220 18.43 8.03 -18.08
CA PRO A 220 17.79 9.18 -17.43
C PRO A 220 16.72 9.86 -18.32
N ASN A 221 16.04 10.85 -17.74
CA ASN A 221 15.25 11.89 -18.43
C ASN A 221 13.98 11.42 -19.16
N ASN A 222 13.44 10.24 -18.86
CA ASN A 222 12.08 9.92 -19.28
C ASN A 222 11.07 10.74 -18.46
N ILE A 223 9.95 11.13 -19.08
CA ILE A 223 8.73 11.55 -18.39
C ILE A 223 7.75 10.38 -18.50
N ILE A 224 7.35 9.81 -17.37
CA ILE A 224 6.47 8.64 -17.28
C ILE A 224 5.27 9.05 -16.42
N ALA A 225 4.15 9.36 -17.07
CA ALA A 225 3.02 9.95 -16.39
C ALA A 225 1.69 9.55 -16.99
N PHE A 226 0.63 9.67 -16.18
CA PHE A 226 -0.77 9.49 -16.58
C PHE A 226 -1.13 8.09 -17.09
N ASN A 227 -0.31 7.06 -16.83
CA ASN A 227 -0.66 5.68 -17.16
C ASN A 227 -1.77 5.19 -16.23
N GLU A 228 -2.68 4.35 -16.72
CA GLU A 228 -3.88 3.94 -15.96
C GLU A 228 -3.56 3.07 -14.73
N ILE A 229 -2.42 2.36 -14.72
CA ILE A 229 -2.01 1.48 -13.61
C ILE A 229 -0.68 1.93 -12.97
N THR A 230 0.48 1.54 -13.49
CA THR A 230 1.79 1.83 -12.85
C THR A 230 2.67 2.64 -13.78
N GLY A 231 3.49 3.53 -13.24
CA GLY A 231 4.55 4.20 -14.02
C GLY A 231 5.55 3.16 -14.57
N VAL A 232 6.29 2.51 -13.67
CA VAL A 232 7.23 1.42 -13.98
C VAL A 232 6.91 0.20 -13.13
N LEU A 233 6.65 -0.96 -13.74
CA LEU A 233 6.50 -2.23 -13.03
C LEU A 233 7.66 -3.17 -13.34
N VAL A 234 8.21 -3.80 -12.30
CA VAL A 234 9.16 -4.91 -12.43
C VAL A 234 8.56 -6.17 -11.81
N THR A 235 8.34 -7.22 -12.62
CA THR A 235 7.70 -8.48 -12.19
C THR A 235 8.62 -9.66 -12.43
N GLY A 236 9.10 -10.34 -11.38
CA GLY A 236 9.94 -11.54 -11.54
C GLY A 236 11.28 -11.31 -12.28
N ALA A 237 11.74 -10.07 -12.36
CA ALA A 237 12.95 -9.63 -13.06
C ALA A 237 13.89 -8.91 -12.08
N THR A 238 15.21 -9.04 -12.21
CA THR A 238 16.18 -8.50 -11.22
C THR A 238 17.34 -7.77 -11.88
N SER A 239 18.09 -7.00 -11.10
CA SER A 239 19.25 -6.22 -11.53
C SER A 239 18.88 -5.14 -12.57
N ASN A 240 17.68 -4.55 -12.48
CA ASN A 240 17.23 -3.50 -13.40
C ASN A 240 17.27 -2.13 -12.71
N ARG A 241 18.02 -1.21 -13.29
CA ARG A 241 18.24 0.13 -12.75
C ARG A 241 17.17 1.08 -13.25
N ILE A 242 16.46 1.73 -12.34
CA ILE A 242 15.54 2.83 -12.62
C ILE A 242 16.18 4.09 -12.03
N THR A 243 16.39 5.14 -12.84
CA THR A 243 17.25 6.26 -12.44
C THR A 243 16.84 7.56 -13.13
N GLN A 244 16.80 8.66 -12.37
CA GLN A 244 16.64 10.02 -12.90
C GLN A 244 15.49 10.19 -13.93
N ASN A 245 14.36 9.53 -13.68
CA ASN A 245 13.13 9.75 -14.45
C ASN A 245 12.27 10.81 -13.74
N SER A 246 11.39 11.46 -14.49
CA SER A 246 10.28 12.23 -13.94
C SER A 246 9.03 11.35 -13.99
N ILE A 247 8.63 10.80 -12.84
CA ILE A 247 7.49 9.87 -12.74
C ILE A 247 6.41 10.57 -11.91
N HIS A 248 5.18 10.65 -12.43
CA HIS A 248 4.08 11.29 -11.70
C HIS A 248 2.70 11.06 -12.32
N SER A 249 1.66 11.30 -11.53
CA SER A 249 0.27 11.29 -11.94
C SER A 249 -0.18 9.98 -12.60
N ASN A 250 0.37 8.82 -12.21
CA ASN A 250 -0.13 7.52 -12.67
C ASN A 250 -1.32 7.08 -11.80
N GLY A 251 -2.13 6.13 -12.29
CA GLY A 251 -3.31 5.62 -11.57
C GLY A 251 -2.98 4.79 -10.32
N GLY A 252 -1.72 4.37 -10.17
CA GLY A 252 -1.17 3.56 -9.08
C GLY A 252 0.28 3.97 -8.80
N GLU A 253 1.12 3.04 -8.36
CA GLU A 253 2.50 3.38 -7.94
C GLU A 253 3.37 3.92 -9.09
N GLY A 254 4.25 4.87 -8.77
CA GLY A 254 5.24 5.35 -9.73
C GLY A 254 6.25 4.27 -10.12
N ILE A 255 6.72 3.47 -9.15
CA ILE A 255 7.58 2.30 -9.34
C ILE A 255 7.07 1.16 -8.44
N ALA A 256 6.56 0.08 -9.04
CA ALA A 256 6.13 -1.12 -8.33
C ALA A 256 7.09 -2.30 -8.56
N LEU A 257 7.26 -3.12 -7.52
CA LEU A 257 8.07 -4.34 -7.55
C LEU A 257 7.22 -5.54 -7.15
N GLU A 258 7.02 -6.48 -8.06
CA GLU A 258 6.13 -7.64 -7.87
C GLU A 258 6.86 -8.96 -8.13
N GLN A 259 6.39 -10.04 -7.49
CA GLN A 259 6.90 -11.41 -7.74
C GLN A 259 8.43 -11.53 -7.66
N GLY A 260 9.08 -10.81 -6.75
CA GLY A 260 10.55 -10.79 -6.65
C GLY A 260 11.25 -9.76 -7.54
N GLY A 261 10.50 -8.87 -8.19
CA GLY A 261 11.02 -7.77 -9.00
C GLY A 261 12.07 -6.97 -8.25
N ASN A 262 13.26 -6.81 -8.85
CA ASN A 262 14.44 -6.20 -8.25
C ASN A 262 14.74 -6.69 -6.82
N ASP A 263 14.59 -7.99 -6.56
CA ASP A 263 14.75 -8.62 -5.25
C ASP A 263 13.83 -8.02 -4.15
N LEU A 264 12.77 -7.32 -4.55
CA LEU A 264 11.92 -6.50 -3.67
C LEU A 264 12.75 -5.54 -2.81
N LEU A 265 13.77 -4.92 -3.43
CA LEU A 265 14.69 -4.03 -2.73
C LEU A 265 13.93 -2.93 -1.97
N GLU A 266 14.20 -2.86 -0.68
CA GLU A 266 13.48 -1.96 0.22
C GLU A 266 13.88 -0.49 -0.02
N ALA A 267 12.88 0.38 -0.20
CA ALA A 267 13.12 1.80 -0.44
C ALA A 267 13.78 2.50 0.77
N PRO A 268 14.57 3.58 0.59
CA PRO A 268 15.17 4.35 1.69
C PRO A 268 14.14 4.84 2.73
N LEU A 269 14.59 5.02 3.96
CA LEU A 269 13.84 5.72 5.01
C LEU A 269 14.46 7.10 5.28
N PHE A 270 13.66 8.15 5.27
CA PHE A 270 14.08 9.48 5.73
C PHE A 270 14.04 9.58 7.26
N LEU A 271 15.08 10.16 7.84
CA LEU A 271 15.19 10.42 9.28
C LEU A 271 15.24 11.91 9.62
N ASP A 272 15.89 12.73 8.81
CA ASP A 272 15.84 14.17 9.01
C ASP A 272 15.82 14.83 7.64
N PHE A 273 15.03 15.90 7.51
CA PHE A 273 15.10 16.71 6.31
C PHE A 273 14.79 18.17 6.61
N ASN A 274 15.22 19.04 5.72
CA ASN A 274 14.91 20.46 5.73
C ASN A 274 14.96 21.00 4.29
N LEU A 275 13.79 21.32 3.76
CA LEU A 275 13.63 21.77 2.37
C LEU A 275 14.42 23.06 2.11
N ALA A 276 14.39 24.02 3.04
CA ALA A 276 15.03 25.31 2.89
C ALA A 276 16.57 25.21 2.87
N SER A 277 17.15 24.37 3.73
CA SER A 277 18.61 24.17 3.77
C SER A 277 19.12 23.16 2.74
N GLY A 278 18.22 22.34 2.18
CA GLY A 278 18.59 21.30 1.23
C GLY A 278 19.31 20.11 1.85
N VAL A 279 19.00 19.80 3.11
CA VAL A 279 19.60 18.70 3.84
C VAL A 279 18.57 17.61 4.00
N VAL A 280 18.95 16.38 3.65
CA VAL A 280 18.16 15.17 3.86
C VAL A 280 19.10 14.10 4.39
N SER A 281 18.66 13.35 5.38
CA SER A 281 19.39 12.19 5.89
C SER A 281 18.43 11.05 6.15
N GLY A 282 18.99 9.85 6.17
CA GLY A 282 18.19 8.65 6.32
C GLY A 282 19.04 7.39 6.35
N ILE A 283 18.36 6.26 6.23
CA ILE A 283 18.96 4.93 6.20
C ILE A 283 18.45 4.11 5.02
N THR A 284 19.34 3.32 4.43
CA THR A 284 19.05 2.38 3.34
C THR A 284 20.03 1.19 3.42
N CYS A 285 20.13 0.37 2.37
CA CYS A 285 21.12 -0.69 2.31
C CYS A 285 22.57 -0.14 2.27
N ALA A 286 23.48 -0.87 2.90
CA ALA A 286 24.88 -0.45 3.02
C ALA A 286 25.55 -0.24 1.66
N ASN A 287 26.20 0.91 1.48
CA ASN A 287 26.87 1.32 0.23
C ASN A 287 25.95 1.44 -1.00
N CYS A 288 24.64 1.52 -0.79
CA CYS A 288 23.69 1.72 -1.89
C CYS A 288 23.66 3.19 -2.34
N GLU A 289 23.38 3.40 -3.62
CA GLU A 289 23.07 4.73 -4.13
C GLU A 289 21.67 5.12 -3.69
N VAL A 290 21.46 6.40 -3.37
CA VAL A 290 20.16 6.97 -3.03
C VAL A 290 19.90 8.14 -3.96
N GLU A 291 18.80 8.09 -4.71
CA GLU A 291 18.30 9.19 -5.53
C GLU A 291 17.10 9.82 -4.82
N ILE A 292 17.12 11.14 -4.66
CA ILE A 292 16.07 11.92 -3.98
C ILE A 292 15.29 12.69 -5.03
N PHE A 293 13.98 12.68 -4.88
CA PHE A 293 13.01 13.32 -5.74
C PHE A 293 12.03 14.14 -4.91
N SER A 294 11.24 14.98 -5.58
CA SER A 294 10.12 15.65 -4.95
C SER A 294 8.95 15.89 -5.89
N ASP A 295 7.75 15.90 -5.33
CA ASP A 295 6.52 16.25 -6.03
C ASP A 295 5.36 16.47 -5.04
N GLU A 296 4.15 16.65 -5.59
CA GLU A 296 2.92 16.73 -4.81
C GLU A 296 2.35 15.33 -4.47
N GLY A 297 2.58 14.33 -5.32
CA GLY A 297 1.91 13.02 -5.26
C GLY A 297 2.73 11.88 -4.67
N GLY A 298 4.01 12.08 -4.33
CA GLY A 298 4.90 11.02 -3.84
C GLY A 298 5.41 10.08 -4.93
N GLU A 299 5.39 10.46 -6.21
CA GLU A 299 5.83 9.63 -7.33
C GLU A 299 7.18 10.07 -7.94
N GLY A 300 7.79 11.16 -7.45
CA GLY A 300 9.14 11.54 -7.84
C GLY A 300 9.24 12.30 -9.17
N LYS A 301 8.39 13.31 -9.36
CA LYS A 301 8.39 14.18 -10.55
C LYS A 301 9.72 14.93 -10.76
N GLU A 302 10.23 15.60 -9.73
CA GLU A 302 11.41 16.45 -9.81
C GLU A 302 12.61 15.72 -9.20
N TYR A 303 13.70 15.59 -9.95
CA TYR A 303 14.94 14.99 -9.43
C TYR A 303 15.75 16.01 -8.64
N GLU A 304 15.99 15.72 -7.35
CA GLU A 304 16.64 16.66 -6.43
C GLU A 304 18.15 16.43 -6.30
N GLY A 305 18.59 15.17 -6.39
CA GLY A 305 19.99 14.83 -6.32
C GLY A 305 20.21 13.39 -5.89
N LYS A 306 21.49 13.03 -5.68
CA LYS A 306 21.87 11.70 -5.23
C LYS A 306 23.02 11.71 -4.24
N THR A 307 23.08 10.65 -3.45
CA THR A 307 24.16 10.38 -2.49
C THR A 307 24.45 8.87 -2.42
N ILE A 308 25.45 8.48 -1.65
CA ILE A 308 25.79 7.08 -1.42
C ILE A 308 25.75 6.84 0.09
N ALA A 309 25.04 5.81 0.51
CA ALA A 309 25.00 5.41 1.91
C ALA A 309 26.37 4.86 2.36
N ASP A 310 26.71 5.02 3.63
CA ASP A 310 27.93 4.44 4.19
C ASP A 310 27.79 2.93 4.45
N ALA A 311 28.79 2.34 5.10
CA ALA A 311 28.82 0.91 5.41
C ALA A 311 27.75 0.47 6.43
N SER A 312 27.15 1.41 7.17
CA SER A 312 26.01 1.18 8.06
C SER A 312 24.67 1.35 7.35
N GLY A 313 24.66 1.91 6.13
CA GLY A 313 23.43 2.26 5.41
C GLY A 313 22.96 3.68 5.64
N ALA A 314 23.62 4.46 6.50
CA ALA A 314 23.30 5.86 6.72
C ALA A 314 23.68 6.72 5.51
N PHE A 315 22.78 7.60 5.09
CA PHE A 315 23.03 8.53 3.99
C PHE A 315 22.71 9.97 4.39
N VAL A 316 23.42 10.91 3.75
CA VAL A 316 23.12 12.35 3.84
C VAL A 316 23.24 12.94 2.43
N LEU A 317 22.22 13.67 2.00
CA LEU A 317 22.29 14.61 0.89
C LEU A 317 22.34 16.04 1.45
N ALA A 318 23.35 16.79 1.05
CA ALA A 318 23.42 18.23 1.25
C ALA A 318 23.46 18.92 -0.12
N SER A 319 22.30 19.24 -0.67
CA SER A 319 22.16 19.78 -2.04
C SER A 319 22.74 21.20 -2.18
N CYS A 320 23.01 21.88 -1.06
CA CYS A 320 23.47 23.28 -0.99
C CYS A 320 22.51 24.28 -1.66
N ARG A 321 21.26 23.87 -1.92
CA ARG A 321 20.16 24.68 -2.46
C ARG A 321 18.84 24.24 -1.81
N PRO A 322 17.80 25.07 -1.79
CA PRO A 322 16.48 24.59 -1.42
C PRO A 322 16.04 23.42 -2.32
N LEU A 323 15.36 22.44 -1.71
CA LEU A 323 14.65 21.37 -2.42
C LEU A 323 13.26 21.89 -2.83
N SER A 324 12.72 21.38 -3.93
CA SER A 324 11.46 21.88 -4.50
C SER A 324 10.27 21.52 -3.61
N GLY A 325 10.21 20.27 -3.14
CA GLY A 325 9.11 19.78 -2.29
C GLY A 325 7.76 19.76 -3.04
N PRO A 326 6.63 19.78 -2.32
CA PRO A 326 6.51 19.75 -0.87
C PRO A 326 6.84 18.39 -0.27
N HIS A 327 6.66 17.30 -1.02
CA HIS A 327 6.92 15.95 -0.56
C HIS A 327 8.21 15.43 -1.18
N LEU A 328 9.15 14.94 -0.36
CA LEU A 328 10.35 14.26 -0.85
C LEU A 328 10.11 12.77 -0.89
N THR A 329 10.59 12.11 -1.95
CA THR A 329 10.70 10.65 -2.02
C THR A 329 12.12 10.25 -2.39
N ALA A 330 12.48 9.00 -2.17
CA ALA A 330 13.77 8.47 -2.61
C ALA A 330 13.66 7.05 -3.13
N THR A 331 14.56 6.70 -4.03
CA THR A 331 14.83 5.31 -4.40
C THR A 331 16.23 4.93 -3.93
N THR A 332 16.46 3.63 -3.74
CA THR A 332 17.81 3.10 -3.58
C THR A 332 18.17 2.18 -4.73
N THR A 333 19.44 2.19 -5.13
CA THR A 333 20.00 1.20 -6.06
C THR A 333 21.13 0.44 -5.38
N ASP A 334 21.01 -0.89 -5.33
CA ASP A 334 22.05 -1.76 -4.77
C ASP A 334 23.22 -2.00 -5.74
N ASN A 335 24.22 -2.76 -5.29
CA ASN A 335 25.40 -3.07 -6.10
C ASN A 335 25.16 -4.09 -7.22
N ARG A 336 23.98 -4.73 -7.27
CA ARG A 336 23.55 -5.61 -8.36
C ARG A 336 22.78 -4.84 -9.42
N GLY A 337 22.40 -3.60 -9.14
CA GLY A 337 21.62 -2.75 -10.04
C GLY A 337 20.12 -2.88 -9.83
N ASN A 338 19.66 -3.51 -8.74
CA ASN A 338 18.25 -3.47 -8.35
C ASN A 338 17.91 -2.05 -7.88
N THR A 339 16.88 -1.41 -8.43
CA THR A 339 16.30 -0.18 -7.87
C THR A 339 15.01 -0.51 -7.11
N SER A 340 14.83 0.09 -5.93
CA SER A 340 13.60 0.01 -5.12
C SER A 340 12.42 0.77 -5.74
N GLY A 341 11.22 0.56 -5.20
CA GLY A 341 10.13 1.55 -5.32
C GLY A 341 10.49 2.88 -4.64
N PHE A 342 9.61 3.88 -4.74
CA PHE A 342 9.77 5.13 -4.00
C PHE A 342 9.56 4.93 -2.50
N SER A 343 10.29 5.67 -1.67
CA SER A 343 10.08 5.73 -0.22
C SER A 343 8.72 6.35 0.12
N ILE A 344 8.28 6.17 1.37
CA ILE A 344 7.23 7.02 1.94
C ILE A 344 7.65 8.48 1.77
N TYR A 345 6.71 9.31 1.35
CA TYR A 345 6.98 10.71 1.06
C TYR A 345 7.05 11.54 2.35
N THR A 346 7.91 12.56 2.40
CA THR A 346 7.99 13.46 3.56
C THR A 346 6.81 14.41 3.60
N ILE A 347 6.43 14.85 4.79
CA ILE A 347 5.44 15.93 4.99
C ILE A 347 6.11 17.06 5.76
N GLY A 348 5.73 18.30 5.45
CA GLY A 348 6.24 19.51 6.10
C GLY A 348 7.53 20.05 5.47
N GLU A 349 8.01 21.19 6.00
CA GLU A 349 9.23 21.85 5.49
C GLU A 349 10.52 21.32 6.13
N ARG A 350 10.40 20.65 7.30
CA ARG A 350 11.49 20.04 8.04
C ARG A 350 10.94 19.02 9.03
N ALA A 351 11.68 17.94 9.26
CA ALA A 351 11.39 17.00 10.33
C ALA A 351 12.68 16.48 10.96
N SER A 352 12.55 16.02 12.20
CA SER A 352 13.55 15.20 12.87
C SER A 352 12.88 13.98 13.49
N THR A 353 13.41 12.81 13.17
CA THR A 353 12.84 11.50 13.51
C THR A 353 13.44 10.94 14.81
N SER A 354 14.16 11.74 15.60
CA SER A 354 14.58 11.33 16.94
C SER A 354 13.34 11.15 17.85
N LEU A 355 13.32 10.08 18.64
CA LEU A 355 12.33 9.83 19.69
C LEU A 355 12.72 10.46 21.03
N GLN A 356 13.97 10.90 21.19
CA GLN A 356 14.46 11.53 22.42
C GLN A 356 15.22 12.83 22.11
N GLU A 357 14.90 13.89 22.84
CA GLU A 357 15.47 15.22 22.59
C GLU A 357 16.99 15.21 22.79
N GLY A 358 17.72 15.73 21.80
CA GLY A 358 19.18 15.80 21.83
C GLY A 358 19.90 14.45 21.73
N SER A 359 19.17 13.34 21.59
CA SER A 359 19.78 12.02 21.41
C SER A 359 20.57 11.96 20.10
N LYS A 360 21.70 11.26 20.18
CA LYS A 360 22.53 10.87 19.02
C LYS A 360 22.70 9.36 18.97
N LEU A 361 21.91 8.63 19.75
CA LEU A 361 21.93 7.18 19.73
C LEU A 361 21.40 6.68 18.38
N PRO A 362 21.92 5.54 17.88
CA PRO A 362 21.58 5.04 16.57
C PRO A 362 20.08 4.84 16.41
N ILE A 363 19.59 5.18 15.22
CA ILE A 363 18.28 4.77 14.72
C ILE A 363 18.50 3.60 13.77
N GLU A 364 17.80 2.50 14.04
CA GLU A 364 17.81 1.31 13.19
C GLU A 364 16.45 1.16 12.51
N ARG A 365 16.47 0.70 11.26
CA ARG A 365 15.23 0.42 10.55
C ARG A 365 14.52 -0.77 11.20
N PHE A 366 13.23 -0.61 11.45
CA PHE A 366 12.40 -1.69 11.92
C PHE A 366 12.14 -2.68 10.77
N ARG A 367 12.55 -3.95 10.95
CA ARG A 367 12.26 -4.99 9.97
C ARG A 367 10.86 -5.54 10.19
N ALA A 368 9.90 -5.05 9.41
CA ALA A 368 8.58 -5.67 9.27
C ALA A 368 8.71 -7.13 8.80
N LYS A 369 7.85 -8.01 9.31
CA LYS A 369 7.87 -9.45 9.05
C LYS A 369 6.57 -9.91 8.42
N ASN A 370 6.64 -11.00 7.67
CA ASN A 370 5.46 -11.64 7.10
C ASN A 370 4.74 -12.50 8.15
N SER A 371 3.48 -12.86 7.89
CA SER A 371 2.64 -13.58 8.86
C SER A 371 3.23 -14.90 9.37
N GLN A 372 3.97 -15.63 8.52
CA GLN A 372 4.64 -16.89 8.87
C GLN A 372 5.81 -16.73 9.85
N GLU A 373 6.43 -15.54 9.91
CA GLU A 373 7.52 -15.22 10.82
C GLU A 373 7.00 -14.73 12.20
N LEU A 374 5.68 -14.57 12.35
CA LEU A 374 5.04 -13.94 13.50
C LEU A 374 4.22 -14.94 14.33
N ALA A 375 4.33 -14.82 15.65
CA ALA A 375 3.33 -15.34 16.59
C ALA A 375 1.99 -14.59 16.40
N ASP A 376 0.90 -15.09 16.99
CA ASP A 376 -0.39 -14.39 16.95
C ASP A 376 -0.24 -12.97 17.53
N ASN A 377 -0.55 -11.95 16.72
CA ASN A 377 -0.55 -10.54 17.07
C ASN A 377 -1.96 -10.00 17.29
N ARG A 378 -3.00 -10.83 17.10
CA ARG A 378 -4.42 -10.52 17.25
C ARG A 378 -4.97 -9.46 16.29
N ILE A 379 -4.20 -9.09 15.27
CA ILE A 379 -4.57 -8.15 14.23
C ILE A 379 -4.95 -8.94 12.97
N GLY A 380 -6.07 -8.56 12.39
CA GLY A 380 -6.64 -9.15 11.19
C GLY A 380 -7.33 -8.11 10.35
N THR A 381 -8.04 -8.54 9.32
CA THR A 381 -8.70 -7.64 8.37
C THR A 381 -9.87 -8.33 7.68
N GLN A 382 -10.78 -7.53 7.14
CA GLN A 382 -11.75 -7.92 6.12
C GLN A 382 -11.18 -7.51 4.75
N LEU A 383 -10.86 -8.48 3.88
CA LEU A 383 -10.36 -8.22 2.53
C LEU A 383 -11.50 -8.34 1.50
N PRO A 384 -11.38 -7.67 0.33
CA PRO A 384 -12.52 -7.41 -0.56
C PRO A 384 -13.34 -8.65 -0.93
N SER A 385 -14.67 -8.52 -0.77
CA SER A 385 -15.59 -9.66 -0.74
C SER A 385 -16.09 -10.18 -2.10
N TYR A 386 -15.49 -9.76 -3.22
CA TYR A 386 -16.14 -9.88 -4.55
C TYR A 386 -15.23 -10.31 -5.71
N ARG A 387 -13.99 -10.73 -5.45
CA ARG A 387 -13.02 -11.10 -6.51
C ARG A 387 -12.32 -12.46 -6.38
N TRP A 388 -12.69 -13.36 -5.47
CA TRP A 388 -11.96 -14.62 -5.23
C TRP A 388 -12.37 -15.84 -6.08
N GLU A 389 -13.31 -15.72 -7.04
CA GLU A 389 -13.68 -16.88 -7.88
C GLU A 389 -12.49 -17.37 -8.72
N ASP A 390 -11.56 -16.46 -9.05
CA ASP A 390 -10.32 -16.74 -9.76
C ASP A 390 -9.12 -16.95 -8.82
N VAL A 391 -8.24 -17.89 -9.18
CA VAL A 391 -7.06 -18.26 -8.39
C VAL A 391 -6.04 -17.12 -8.30
N GLY A 392 -5.90 -16.30 -9.34
CA GLY A 392 -4.97 -15.16 -9.34
C GLY A 392 -5.39 -14.09 -8.35
N ALA A 393 -6.68 -13.76 -8.32
CA ALA A 393 -7.20 -12.82 -7.32
C ALA A 393 -7.14 -13.36 -5.90
N ALA A 394 -7.40 -14.67 -5.69
CA ALA A 394 -7.18 -15.32 -4.40
C ALA A 394 -5.70 -15.24 -3.96
N GLN A 395 -4.75 -15.42 -4.88
CA GLN A 395 -3.32 -15.31 -4.58
C GLN A 395 -2.94 -13.90 -4.12
N TRP A 396 -3.46 -12.86 -4.77
CA TRP A 396 -3.21 -11.48 -4.36
C TRP A 396 -3.66 -11.21 -2.91
N ILE A 397 -4.84 -11.71 -2.51
CA ILE A 397 -5.35 -11.58 -1.14
C ILE A 397 -4.40 -12.26 -0.14
N ILE A 398 -3.91 -13.46 -0.46
CA ILE A 398 -2.96 -14.21 0.37
C ILE A 398 -1.66 -13.41 0.55
N ASP A 399 -1.12 -12.89 -0.54
CA ASP A 399 0.14 -12.15 -0.55
C ASP A 399 0.01 -10.83 0.24
N LEU A 400 -1.09 -10.10 0.07
CA LEU A 400 -1.40 -8.89 0.85
C LEU A 400 -1.50 -9.22 2.35
N ALA A 401 -2.34 -10.19 2.72
CA ALA A 401 -2.55 -10.54 4.12
C ALA A 401 -1.26 -11.02 4.80
N SER A 402 -0.49 -11.86 4.09
CA SER A 402 0.81 -12.35 4.56
C SER A 402 1.84 -11.24 4.67
N GLY A 403 1.92 -10.35 3.68
CA GLY A 403 2.88 -9.24 3.61
C GLY A 403 2.66 -8.19 4.69
N LEU A 404 1.40 -7.94 5.05
CA LEU A 404 1.01 -7.09 6.19
C LEU A 404 1.31 -7.73 7.56
N GLY A 405 1.54 -9.04 7.61
CA GLY A 405 1.79 -9.75 8.88
C GLY A 405 0.52 -10.07 9.68
N LEU A 406 -0.65 -10.03 9.04
CA LEU A 406 -1.94 -10.29 9.68
C LEU A 406 -2.03 -11.73 10.18
N LYS A 407 -2.73 -11.96 11.29
CA LYS A 407 -2.86 -13.29 11.92
C LYS A 407 -4.26 -13.86 11.87
N TRP A 408 -5.23 -13.07 11.45
CA TRP A 408 -6.55 -13.57 11.13
C TRP A 408 -7.22 -12.78 10.01
N ASN A 409 -8.22 -13.36 9.37
CA ASN A 409 -8.99 -12.75 8.29
C ASN A 409 -10.48 -12.98 8.52
N HIS A 410 -11.26 -11.92 8.33
CA HIS A 410 -12.72 -11.90 8.38
C HIS A 410 -13.22 -12.13 6.96
N LEU A 411 -13.79 -13.31 6.71
CA LEU A 411 -14.03 -13.85 5.37
C LEU A 411 -15.47 -14.30 5.23
N SER A 412 -16.10 -13.97 4.11
CA SER A 412 -17.33 -14.62 3.63
C SER A 412 -17.08 -15.08 2.20
N PHE A 413 -17.82 -16.06 1.69
CA PHE A 413 -17.88 -16.30 0.24
C PHE A 413 -19.08 -15.62 -0.43
N ASP A 414 -20.06 -15.27 0.38
CA ASP A 414 -21.23 -14.49 0.00
C ASP A 414 -20.97 -13.00 0.27
N ALA A 415 -21.63 -12.12 -0.47
CA ALA A 415 -21.45 -10.68 -0.31
C ALA A 415 -21.81 -10.24 1.11
N ILE A 416 -20.89 -9.57 1.81
CA ILE A 416 -21.12 -9.05 3.17
C ILE A 416 -21.90 -7.72 3.11
N GLU A 417 -21.61 -6.89 2.09
CA GLU A 417 -22.11 -5.51 1.96
C GLU A 417 -22.66 -5.24 0.54
N PRO A 418 -23.95 -5.48 0.27
CA PRO A 418 -24.48 -5.45 -1.10
C PRO A 418 -24.85 -4.05 -1.63
N TRP A 419 -24.32 -2.97 -1.04
CA TRP A 419 -24.74 -1.59 -1.30
C TRP A 419 -24.29 -1.00 -2.64
N SER A 420 -23.17 -1.49 -3.20
CA SER A 420 -22.46 -0.75 -4.23
C SER A 420 -23.05 -0.87 -5.63
N GLU A 421 -23.96 -1.82 -5.89
CA GLU A 421 -24.69 -1.94 -7.15
C GLU A 421 -26.01 -2.68 -6.88
N ALA A 422 -27.12 -2.19 -7.43
CA ALA A 422 -28.40 -2.92 -7.42
C ALA A 422 -28.17 -4.38 -7.85
N PRO A 423 -28.94 -5.37 -7.35
CA PRO A 423 -28.68 -6.77 -7.57
C PRO A 423 -28.69 -7.06 -9.07
N SER A 424 -27.50 -7.04 -9.68
CA SER A 424 -27.27 -7.66 -10.96
C SER A 424 -27.40 -9.17 -10.74
N GLU A 425 -27.53 -9.91 -11.83
CA GLU A 425 -27.94 -11.33 -11.92
C GLU A 425 -27.16 -12.33 -11.02
N LYS A 426 -26.20 -11.87 -10.20
CA LYS A 426 -25.40 -12.60 -9.22
C LYS A 426 -26.00 -12.73 -7.81
N LEU A 427 -26.92 -11.86 -7.37
CA LEU A 427 -27.38 -11.83 -5.97
C LEU A 427 -28.48 -12.86 -5.62
N GLY A 428 -28.71 -13.90 -6.43
CA GLY A 428 -29.84 -14.82 -6.24
C GLY A 428 -29.59 -16.10 -5.45
N ILE A 429 -28.37 -16.48 -5.09
CA ILE A 429 -28.11 -17.85 -4.61
C ILE A 429 -26.87 -17.87 -3.72
N SER A 430 -27.00 -17.73 -2.39
CA SER A 430 -25.89 -18.06 -1.48
C SER A 430 -25.18 -19.34 -1.95
N ILE A 431 -23.86 -19.34 -1.88
CA ILE A 431 -23.06 -20.37 -2.56
C ILE A 431 -23.57 -21.79 -2.25
N ARG A 432 -23.67 -22.59 -3.31
CA ARG A 432 -24.05 -24.02 -3.21
C ARG A 432 -22.86 -24.95 -3.38
N GLU A 433 -21.76 -24.41 -3.87
CA GLU A 433 -20.47 -25.07 -4.02
C GLU A 433 -19.33 -24.07 -3.81
N VAL A 434 -18.22 -24.55 -3.22
CA VAL A 434 -17.00 -23.75 -3.08
C VAL A 434 -16.16 -23.89 -4.35
N THR A 435 -15.68 -22.78 -4.89
CA THR A 435 -14.88 -22.75 -6.12
C THR A 435 -13.41 -23.05 -5.85
N ALA A 436 -12.65 -23.36 -6.91
CA ALA A 436 -11.21 -23.58 -6.80
C ALA A 436 -10.44 -22.35 -6.27
N GLY A 437 -10.85 -21.13 -6.64
CA GLY A 437 -10.27 -19.90 -6.11
C GLY A 437 -10.52 -19.73 -4.61
N GLN A 438 -11.72 -20.07 -4.14
CA GLN A 438 -12.08 -20.04 -2.72
C GLN A 438 -11.34 -21.11 -1.89
N GLU A 439 -11.21 -22.33 -2.42
CA GLU A 439 -10.38 -23.37 -1.79
C GLU A 439 -8.91 -22.93 -1.70
N HIS A 440 -8.38 -22.33 -2.78
CA HIS A 440 -7.02 -21.80 -2.83
C HIS A 440 -6.81 -20.69 -1.78
N LEU A 441 -7.76 -19.77 -1.65
CA LEU A 441 -7.74 -18.71 -0.65
C LEU A 441 -7.67 -19.28 0.78
N VAL A 442 -8.60 -20.18 1.14
CA VAL A 442 -8.63 -20.80 2.47
C VAL A 442 -7.35 -21.57 2.76
N ALA A 443 -6.86 -22.37 1.80
CA ALA A 443 -5.63 -23.12 1.97
C ALA A 443 -4.41 -22.19 2.12
N GLY A 444 -4.33 -21.15 1.30
CA GLY A 444 -3.23 -20.18 1.29
C GLY A 444 -3.14 -19.38 2.59
N LEU A 445 -4.25 -18.81 3.08
CA LEU A 445 -4.29 -18.11 4.36
C LEU A 445 -3.77 -19.00 5.50
N ARG A 446 -4.23 -20.25 5.56
CA ARG A 446 -3.79 -21.22 6.58
C ARG A 446 -2.33 -21.58 6.45
N GLN A 447 -1.83 -21.80 5.24
CA GLN A 447 -0.40 -22.08 4.98
C GLN A 447 0.47 -20.90 5.44
N HIS A 448 -0.05 -19.68 5.39
CA HIS A 448 0.62 -18.48 5.88
C HIS A 448 0.41 -18.22 7.39
N GLY A 449 -0.28 -19.13 8.10
CA GLY A 449 -0.50 -19.03 9.54
C GLY A 449 -1.55 -17.97 9.91
N ILE A 450 -2.49 -17.70 9.01
CA ILE A 450 -3.60 -16.75 9.18
C ILE A 450 -4.86 -17.54 9.51
N GLN A 451 -5.47 -17.24 10.66
CA GLN A 451 -6.72 -17.85 11.08
C GLN A 451 -7.90 -17.25 10.31
N ILE A 452 -8.97 -18.01 10.11
CA ILE A 452 -10.15 -17.53 9.39
C ILE A 452 -11.30 -17.42 10.38
N CYS A 453 -11.90 -16.23 10.43
CA CYS A 453 -13.24 -16.00 10.97
C CYS A 453 -14.21 -15.93 9.80
N TYR A 454 -14.98 -17.01 9.63
CA TYR A 454 -15.90 -17.13 8.51
C TYR A 454 -17.27 -16.57 8.87
N VAL A 455 -17.73 -15.56 8.14
CA VAL A 455 -19.05 -14.94 8.31
C VAL A 455 -20.08 -15.76 7.56
N LEU A 456 -21.06 -16.28 8.30
CA LEU A 456 -22.17 -17.07 7.77
C LEU A 456 -23.28 -16.14 7.26
N GLU A 457 -23.01 -15.39 6.19
CA GLU A 457 -23.96 -14.49 5.55
C GLU A 457 -24.80 -15.23 4.49
N TYR A 458 -26.13 -15.04 4.48
CA TYR A 458 -27.03 -15.85 3.63
C TYR A 458 -28.03 -15.04 2.82
N TRP A 459 -28.03 -15.24 1.49
CA TRP A 459 -28.91 -14.55 0.55
C TRP A 459 -29.80 -15.53 -0.22
N ASP A 460 -31.11 -15.24 -0.24
CA ASP A 460 -32.11 -15.95 -1.03
C ASP A 460 -32.99 -14.97 -1.82
N GLU A 461 -33.34 -15.33 -3.06
CA GLU A 461 -34.18 -14.50 -3.93
C GLU A 461 -35.50 -14.08 -3.29
N SER A 462 -36.12 -14.94 -2.48
CA SER A 462 -37.40 -14.62 -1.82
C SER A 462 -37.23 -13.58 -0.71
N MET A 463 -36.12 -13.64 0.03
CA MET A 463 -35.76 -12.65 1.04
C MET A 463 -35.44 -11.30 0.37
N LEU A 464 -34.70 -11.32 -0.74
CA LEU A 464 -34.37 -10.11 -1.50
C LEU A 464 -35.61 -9.46 -2.14
N ARG A 465 -36.54 -10.26 -2.67
CA ARG A 465 -37.85 -9.75 -3.14
C ARG A 465 -38.66 -9.17 -2.00
N GLY A 466 -38.67 -9.81 -0.84
CA GLY A 466 -39.32 -9.28 0.37
C GLY A 466 -38.75 -7.91 0.78
N VAL A 467 -37.43 -7.75 0.77
CA VAL A 467 -36.74 -6.47 1.02
C VAL A 467 -37.11 -5.42 -0.04
N GLN A 468 -37.21 -5.81 -1.32
CA GLN A 468 -37.58 -4.90 -2.40
C GLN A 468 -39.07 -4.49 -2.38
N GLU A 469 -39.96 -5.40 -1.98
CA GLU A 469 -41.42 -5.21 -2.00
C GLU A 469 -41.95 -4.51 -0.73
N GLU A 470 -41.39 -4.81 0.45
CA GLU A 470 -41.79 -4.24 1.75
C GLU A 470 -40.85 -3.10 2.23
N ALA A 471 -39.78 -2.79 1.48
CA ALA A 471 -38.77 -1.77 1.78
C ALA A 471 -38.21 -1.87 3.23
N THR A 472 -37.93 -0.74 3.87
CA THR A 472 -37.38 -0.58 5.26
C THR A 472 -38.19 -1.26 6.39
N SER A 473 -39.24 -2.01 6.07
CA SER A 473 -40.04 -2.76 7.04
C SER A 473 -39.81 -4.28 7.01
N TYR A 474 -39.02 -4.78 6.05
CA TYR A 474 -38.72 -6.20 5.93
C TYR A 474 -37.54 -6.63 6.82
N SER A 475 -37.80 -7.39 7.89
CA SER A 475 -36.78 -8.15 8.64
C SER A 475 -36.57 -9.54 8.03
N ARG A 476 -35.33 -10.03 7.92
CA ARG A 476 -35.03 -11.41 7.50
C ARG A 476 -35.37 -12.42 8.62
N PHE A 477 -35.47 -13.70 8.25
CA PHE A 477 -35.61 -14.86 9.14
C PHE A 477 -36.84 -14.85 10.09
N ARG A 478 -38.01 -14.37 9.62
CA ARG A 478 -39.25 -14.31 10.43
C ARG A 478 -40.00 -15.64 10.49
N THR A 479 -39.75 -16.53 9.54
CA THR A 479 -40.47 -17.80 9.44
C THR A 479 -39.56 -18.99 9.68
N GLU A 480 -40.12 -20.09 10.20
CA GLU A 480 -39.38 -21.36 10.34
C GLU A 480 -38.84 -21.87 9.00
N HIS A 481 -39.47 -21.52 7.88
CA HIS A 481 -38.95 -21.90 6.56
C HIS A 481 -37.65 -21.17 6.24
N GLU A 482 -37.63 -19.85 6.40
CA GLU A 482 -36.45 -19.00 6.21
C GLU A 482 -35.31 -19.39 7.15
N VAL A 483 -35.61 -19.65 8.43
CA VAL A 483 -34.64 -20.16 9.41
C VAL A 483 -34.10 -21.52 8.96
N GLN A 484 -34.95 -22.44 8.50
CA GLN A 484 -34.48 -23.76 8.07
C GLN A 484 -33.57 -23.67 6.82
N GLN A 485 -33.84 -22.77 5.88
CA GLN A 485 -32.94 -22.54 4.74
C GLN A 485 -31.55 -22.08 5.19
N TYR A 486 -31.48 -21.17 6.17
CA TYR A 486 -30.22 -20.76 6.77
C TYR A 486 -29.49 -21.90 7.47
N ILE A 487 -30.23 -22.74 8.22
CA ILE A 487 -29.65 -23.90 8.91
C ILE A 487 -29.11 -24.93 7.91
N ASP A 488 -29.79 -25.16 6.78
CA ASP A 488 -29.32 -26.06 5.73
C ASP A 488 -28.03 -25.51 5.07
N TYR A 489 -27.96 -24.19 4.88
CA TYR A 489 -26.75 -23.50 4.41
C TYR A 489 -25.58 -23.62 5.39
N ILE A 490 -25.82 -23.34 6.69
CA ILE A 490 -24.81 -23.51 7.74
C ILE A 490 -24.30 -24.95 7.74
N ARG A 491 -25.20 -25.94 7.70
CA ARG A 491 -24.81 -27.34 7.71
C ARG A 491 -23.89 -27.67 6.55
N TYR A 492 -24.21 -27.20 5.34
CA TYR A 492 -23.38 -27.38 4.16
C TYR A 492 -22.00 -26.72 4.31
N LEU A 493 -21.93 -25.44 4.69
CA LEU A 493 -20.68 -24.71 4.75
C LEU A 493 -19.78 -25.12 5.91
N VAL A 494 -20.34 -25.32 7.09
CA VAL A 494 -19.56 -25.78 8.25
C VAL A 494 -18.99 -27.17 7.96
N HIS A 495 -19.77 -28.06 7.34
CA HIS A 495 -19.27 -29.36 6.90
C HIS A 495 -18.11 -29.23 5.91
N THR A 496 -18.22 -28.33 4.94
CA THR A 496 -17.22 -28.12 3.87
C THR A 496 -15.93 -27.49 4.41
N LEU A 497 -16.06 -26.54 5.34
CA LEU A 497 -14.94 -25.78 5.90
C LEU A 497 -14.40 -26.36 7.21
N ARG A 498 -14.94 -27.50 7.66
CA ARG A 498 -14.57 -28.15 8.92
C ARG A 498 -13.07 -28.31 9.09
N GLY A 499 -12.53 -27.81 10.20
CA GLY A 499 -11.09 -27.87 10.52
C GLY A 499 -10.20 -26.99 9.63
N GLN A 500 -10.81 -26.16 8.77
CA GLN A 500 -10.10 -25.18 7.94
C GLN A 500 -10.23 -23.77 8.50
N VAL A 501 -11.36 -23.44 9.14
CA VAL A 501 -11.60 -22.14 9.77
C VAL A 501 -11.53 -22.25 11.30
N ALA A 502 -11.24 -21.13 11.97
CA ALA A 502 -11.11 -21.08 13.42
C ALA A 502 -12.39 -20.58 14.11
N TYR A 503 -13.11 -19.67 13.44
CA TYR A 503 -14.33 -19.06 13.95
C TYR A 503 -15.43 -19.09 12.88
N TYR A 504 -16.67 -19.25 13.34
CA TYR A 504 -17.88 -19.01 12.57
C TYR A 504 -18.67 -17.86 13.21
N GLU A 505 -18.84 -16.77 12.48
CA GLU A 505 -19.63 -15.62 12.91
C GLU A 505 -21.02 -15.64 12.29
N ILE A 506 -22.05 -15.43 13.11
CA ILE A 506 -23.45 -15.51 12.67
C ILE A 506 -23.91 -14.13 12.18
N LEU A 507 -23.98 -14.00 10.85
CA LEU A 507 -24.36 -12.81 10.07
C LEU A 507 -23.41 -11.60 10.25
N ASN A 508 -23.54 -10.64 9.34
CA ASN A 508 -22.90 -9.32 9.43
C ASN A 508 -23.93 -8.20 9.63
N GLU A 509 -23.71 -7.33 10.60
CA GLU A 509 -24.53 -6.14 10.87
C GLU A 509 -26.06 -6.37 10.83
N PRO A 510 -26.59 -7.38 11.55
CA PRO A 510 -28.02 -7.72 11.52
C PRO A 510 -28.91 -6.59 12.08
N ASP A 511 -28.32 -5.59 12.73
CA ASP A 511 -29.01 -4.47 13.33
C ASP A 511 -29.36 -3.33 12.35
N VAL A 512 -28.75 -3.26 11.17
CA VAL A 512 -28.88 -2.11 10.26
C VAL A 512 -30.22 -2.10 9.52
N GLN A 513 -31.13 -1.20 9.92
CA GLN A 513 -32.53 -1.16 9.49
C GLN A 513 -32.78 -0.67 8.05
N TYR A 514 -31.78 -0.07 7.42
CA TYR A 514 -31.85 0.41 6.03
C TYR A 514 -31.12 -0.53 5.05
N ALA A 515 -30.47 -1.56 5.57
CA ALA A 515 -29.76 -2.59 4.83
C ALA A 515 -30.67 -3.72 4.42
N TRP A 516 -30.28 -4.43 3.37
CA TRP A 516 -30.80 -5.77 3.10
C TRP A 516 -30.40 -6.78 4.22
N ASN A 517 -29.62 -6.37 5.23
CA ASN A 517 -29.13 -7.16 6.36
C ASN A 517 -30.05 -7.18 7.60
N TRP A 518 -31.11 -6.38 7.67
CA TRP A 518 -31.87 -6.23 8.92
C TRP A 518 -32.55 -7.52 9.41
N VAL A 519 -32.28 -7.89 10.67
CA VAL A 519 -32.95 -8.95 11.43
C VAL A 519 -33.45 -8.36 12.76
N ARG A 520 -34.73 -8.56 13.11
CA ARG A 520 -35.24 -8.18 14.43
C ARG A 520 -34.50 -8.95 15.51
N LEU A 521 -34.19 -8.28 16.62
CA LEU A 521 -33.44 -8.87 17.74
C LEU A 521 -33.98 -10.23 18.20
N GLY A 522 -35.30 -10.37 18.35
CA GLY A 522 -35.91 -11.65 18.75
C GLY A 522 -35.73 -12.77 17.72
N ASP A 523 -35.78 -12.43 16.43
CA ASP A 523 -35.59 -13.37 15.32
C ASP A 523 -34.10 -13.76 15.21
N TYR A 524 -33.17 -12.83 15.45
CA TYR A 524 -31.73 -13.11 15.52
C TYR A 524 -31.39 -14.04 16.69
N ILE A 525 -31.92 -13.78 17.89
CA ILE A 525 -31.71 -14.67 19.05
C ILE A 525 -32.21 -16.09 18.72
N HIS A 526 -33.42 -16.22 18.15
CA HIS A 526 -33.95 -17.51 17.70
C HIS A 526 -33.08 -18.17 16.63
N LEU A 527 -32.54 -17.40 15.68
CA LEU A 527 -31.63 -17.88 14.67
C LEU A 527 -30.35 -18.46 15.29
N VAL A 528 -29.75 -17.73 16.24
CA VAL A 528 -28.54 -18.16 16.97
C VAL A 528 -28.82 -19.43 17.78
N GLU A 529 -29.95 -19.51 18.50
CA GLU A 529 -30.37 -20.72 19.24
C GLU A 529 -30.44 -21.95 18.35
N ARG A 530 -30.82 -21.77 17.08
CA ARG A 530 -30.91 -22.84 16.08
C ARG A 530 -29.57 -23.16 15.41
N ALA A 531 -28.73 -22.16 15.19
CA ALA A 531 -27.46 -22.29 14.49
C ALA A 531 -26.38 -22.97 15.35
N ILE A 532 -26.23 -22.56 16.62
CA ILE A 532 -25.16 -23.05 17.50
C ILE A 532 -25.09 -24.58 17.57
N PRO A 533 -26.19 -25.32 17.82
CA PRO A 533 -26.14 -26.78 17.89
C PRO A 533 -25.69 -27.43 16.58
N VAL A 534 -26.04 -26.84 15.43
CA VAL A 534 -25.70 -27.37 14.11
C VAL A 534 -24.23 -27.11 13.79
N ILE A 535 -23.71 -25.92 14.11
CA ILE A 535 -22.28 -25.62 13.97
C ILE A 535 -21.46 -26.60 14.80
N ARG A 536 -21.81 -26.79 16.08
CA ARG A 536 -21.10 -27.74 16.97
C ARG A 536 -21.26 -29.21 16.54
N GLU A 537 -22.34 -29.58 15.87
CA GLU A 537 -22.55 -30.92 15.32
C GLU A 537 -21.59 -31.19 14.15
N GLU A 538 -21.46 -30.22 13.23
CA GLU A 538 -20.64 -30.36 12.02
C GLU A 538 -19.14 -30.12 12.30
N ASP A 539 -18.80 -29.12 13.11
CA ASP A 539 -17.43 -28.80 13.56
C ASP A 539 -17.35 -28.55 15.08
N PRO A 540 -17.11 -29.59 15.89
CA PRO A 540 -17.05 -29.48 17.35
C PRO A 540 -15.91 -28.61 17.91
N ASP A 541 -14.88 -28.33 17.11
CA ASP A 541 -13.68 -27.60 17.55
C ASP A 541 -13.70 -26.12 17.12
N ALA A 542 -14.66 -25.71 16.28
CA ALA A 542 -14.78 -24.34 15.81
C ALA A 542 -15.41 -23.43 16.88
N LYS A 543 -14.91 -22.20 16.96
CA LYS A 543 -15.46 -21.17 17.85
C LYS A 543 -16.64 -20.46 17.19
N ILE A 544 -17.65 -20.12 17.98
CA ILE A 544 -18.85 -19.42 17.49
C ILE A 544 -18.85 -17.96 17.96
N VAL A 545 -19.03 -17.04 17.01
CA VAL A 545 -19.06 -15.60 17.24
C VAL A 545 -20.49 -15.08 17.02
N ILE A 546 -20.95 -14.25 17.95
CA ILE A 546 -22.25 -13.56 17.87
C ILE A 546 -22.06 -12.06 18.08
N GLY A 547 -23.05 -11.26 17.70
CA GLY A 547 -23.00 -9.81 17.87
C GLY A 547 -22.93 -9.14 16.51
N ALA A 548 -21.73 -9.11 15.91
CA ALA A 548 -21.41 -8.52 14.62
C ALA A 548 -22.16 -7.20 14.33
N THR A 549 -22.44 -6.41 15.37
CA THR A 549 -23.32 -5.25 15.24
C THR A 549 -22.56 -4.11 14.61
N SER A 550 -23.27 -3.29 13.83
CA SER A 550 -22.74 -2.07 13.24
C SER A 550 -22.28 -1.05 14.29
N ASN A 551 -21.80 0.11 13.84
CA ASN A 551 -21.07 1.06 14.67
C ASN A 551 -21.81 1.48 15.95
N PRO A 552 -21.30 1.11 17.15
CA PRO A 552 -21.93 1.46 18.40
C PRO A 552 -21.74 2.94 18.74
N VAL A 553 -21.25 3.83 17.88
CA VAL A 553 -21.46 5.28 18.07
C VAL A 553 -22.96 5.60 18.13
N TYR A 554 -23.78 4.85 17.39
CA TYR A 554 -25.23 5.00 17.36
C TYR A 554 -25.91 4.21 18.48
N ASP A 555 -27.03 4.74 18.96
CA ASP A 555 -27.80 4.15 20.07
C ASP A 555 -28.48 2.82 19.68
N GLN A 556 -28.90 2.67 18.43
CA GLN A 556 -29.61 1.48 17.98
C GLN A 556 -28.74 0.22 17.90
N PRO A 557 -27.53 0.24 17.31
CA PRO A 557 -26.60 -0.89 17.35
C PRO A 557 -26.22 -1.27 18.77
N ARG A 558 -25.96 -0.28 19.66
CA ARG A 558 -25.72 -0.53 21.09
C ARG A 558 -26.88 -1.28 21.74
N LYS A 559 -28.11 -0.80 21.57
CA LYS A 559 -29.31 -1.44 22.13
C LYS A 559 -29.50 -2.86 21.60
N TYR A 560 -29.19 -3.08 20.32
CA TYR A 560 -29.25 -4.41 19.72
C TYR A 560 -28.23 -5.35 20.36
N LEU A 561 -26.96 -4.93 20.44
CA LEU A 561 -25.89 -5.70 21.09
C LEU A 561 -26.26 -6.07 22.53
N PHE A 562 -26.64 -5.09 23.37
CA PHE A 562 -27.05 -5.37 24.75
C PHE A 562 -28.30 -6.26 24.82
N GLY A 563 -29.18 -6.21 23.82
CA GLY A 563 -30.27 -7.16 23.69
C GLY A 563 -29.79 -8.61 23.55
N ILE A 564 -28.76 -8.84 22.72
CA ILE A 564 -28.10 -10.14 22.57
C ILE A 564 -27.42 -10.54 23.88
N LEU A 565 -26.66 -9.63 24.50
CA LEU A 565 -25.91 -9.93 25.74
C LEU A 565 -26.80 -10.28 26.94
N ASN A 566 -28.05 -9.81 26.97
CA ASN A 566 -29.02 -10.15 28.02
C ASN A 566 -29.84 -11.43 27.71
N SER A 567 -29.56 -12.10 26.60
CA SER A 567 -30.24 -13.34 26.20
C SER A 567 -29.49 -14.58 26.66
N SER A 568 -30.13 -15.76 26.58
CA SER A 568 -29.49 -17.03 26.94
C SER A 568 -28.39 -17.47 25.98
N VAL A 569 -28.40 -17.02 24.72
CA VAL A 569 -27.43 -17.50 23.72
C VAL A 569 -26.00 -17.03 23.97
N VAL A 570 -25.82 -15.97 24.76
CA VAL A 570 -24.48 -15.41 25.03
C VAL A 570 -23.60 -16.41 25.79
N ALA A 571 -24.17 -17.26 26.64
CA ALA A 571 -23.43 -18.28 27.38
C ALA A 571 -22.90 -19.42 26.49
N ASP A 572 -23.50 -19.59 25.32
CA ASP A 572 -23.14 -20.64 24.36
C ASP A 572 -22.18 -20.15 23.26
N ALA A 573 -21.84 -18.86 23.23
CA ALA A 573 -20.89 -18.28 22.28
C ALA A 573 -19.45 -18.33 22.82
N ASP A 574 -18.49 -18.44 21.91
CA ASP A 574 -17.05 -18.42 22.21
C ASP A 574 -16.46 -17.01 22.04
N ALA A 575 -17.11 -16.16 21.27
CA ALA A 575 -16.74 -14.76 21.12
C ALA A 575 -17.95 -13.83 20.91
N ILE A 576 -17.77 -12.57 21.28
CA ILE A 576 -18.69 -11.47 20.99
C ILE A 576 -17.97 -10.49 20.07
N SER A 577 -18.59 -10.12 18.96
CA SER A 577 -18.08 -9.12 18.02
C SER A 577 -18.98 -7.90 17.87
N PHE A 578 -18.38 -6.80 17.43
CA PHE A 578 -19.03 -5.55 17.01
C PHE A 578 -18.05 -4.74 16.15
N HIS A 579 -18.54 -3.72 15.44
CA HIS A 579 -17.78 -2.91 14.48
C HIS A 579 -17.51 -1.50 15.02
N PRO A 580 -16.52 -1.32 15.92
CA PRO A 580 -16.29 -0.03 16.54
C PRO A 580 -15.43 0.88 15.67
N MET A 581 -15.40 2.15 16.07
CA MET A 581 -14.35 3.08 15.68
C MET A 581 -14.31 3.50 14.20
N TYR A 582 -15.41 3.41 13.45
CA TYR A 582 -15.43 4.00 12.09
C TYR A 582 -15.30 5.51 12.25
N GLY A 583 -14.21 6.08 11.76
CA GLY A 583 -13.91 7.51 11.89
C GLY A 583 -13.78 8.01 13.34
N ALA A 584 -13.73 7.14 14.36
CA ALA A 584 -13.72 7.59 15.74
C ALA A 584 -12.44 8.36 16.07
N SER A 585 -12.59 9.63 16.44
CA SER A 585 -11.47 10.51 16.74
C SER A 585 -11.87 11.71 17.58
N PRO A 586 -10.89 12.41 18.20
CA PRO A 586 -11.12 13.72 18.80
C PRO A 586 -11.42 14.84 17.78
N ALA A 587 -11.11 14.63 16.49
CA ALA A 587 -11.17 15.67 15.46
C ALA A 587 -12.61 16.13 15.18
N TYR A 588 -13.56 15.20 15.16
CA TYR A 588 -14.96 15.49 14.85
C TYR A 588 -15.83 15.43 16.10
N ALA A 589 -16.62 16.48 16.31
CA ALA A 589 -17.52 16.59 17.47
C ALA A 589 -18.48 15.39 17.60
N PHE A 590 -18.94 14.83 16.46
CA PHE A 590 -19.80 13.65 16.44
C PHE A 590 -19.15 12.43 17.10
N TYR A 591 -17.87 12.19 16.84
CA TYR A 591 -17.15 11.02 17.34
C TYR A 591 -16.39 11.25 18.63
N ARG A 592 -16.10 12.50 19.00
CA ARG A 592 -15.25 12.83 20.14
C ARG A 592 -15.71 12.18 21.43
N ASP A 593 -16.99 12.29 21.76
CA ASP A 593 -17.55 11.72 22.99
C ASP A 593 -17.50 10.19 22.96
N TYR A 594 -17.75 9.59 21.79
CA TYR A 594 -17.65 8.15 21.61
C TYR A 594 -16.20 7.65 21.76
N TYR A 595 -15.23 8.33 21.15
CA TYR A 595 -13.81 7.99 21.24
C TYR A 595 -13.33 7.95 22.71
N TYR A 596 -13.70 8.94 23.51
CA TYR A 596 -13.30 8.98 24.92
C TYR A 596 -14.09 8.00 25.80
N SER A 597 -15.37 7.76 25.49
CA SER A 597 -16.21 6.80 26.25
C SER A 597 -16.08 5.34 25.80
N TYR A 598 -15.38 5.06 24.70
CA TYR A 598 -15.25 3.72 24.14
C TYR A 598 -14.73 2.66 25.14
N PRO A 599 -13.69 2.91 25.96
CA PRO A 599 -13.25 1.94 26.96
C PRO A 599 -14.34 1.57 27.99
N VAL A 600 -15.18 2.54 28.37
CA VAL A 600 -16.32 2.31 29.28
C VAL A 600 -17.36 1.42 28.63
N PHE A 601 -17.63 1.62 27.33
CA PHE A 601 -18.53 0.77 26.56
C PHE A 601 -18.02 -0.68 26.49
N VAL A 602 -16.72 -0.88 26.20
CA VAL A 602 -16.11 -2.23 26.15
C VAL A 602 -16.20 -2.93 27.51
N GLU A 603 -15.92 -2.23 28.60
CA GLU A 603 -16.05 -2.79 29.95
C GLU A 603 -17.51 -3.13 30.28
N GLU A 604 -18.47 -2.33 29.84
CA GLU A 604 -19.89 -2.62 30.01
C GLU A 604 -20.30 -3.89 29.24
N VAL A 605 -19.83 -4.07 28.00
CA VAL A 605 -20.04 -5.29 27.20
C VAL A 605 -19.55 -6.52 27.97
N ARG A 606 -18.30 -6.49 28.47
CA ARG A 606 -17.74 -7.60 29.26
C ARG A 606 -18.55 -7.90 30.50
N ARG A 607 -18.85 -6.87 31.29
CA ARG A 607 -19.56 -7.00 32.54
C ARG A 607 -20.96 -7.61 32.33
N VAL A 608 -21.70 -7.13 31.33
CA VAL A 608 -23.03 -7.64 31.02
C VAL A 608 -22.96 -9.08 30.49
N ALA A 609 -22.06 -9.36 29.55
CA ALA A 609 -21.87 -10.70 29.00
C ALA A 609 -21.50 -11.72 30.11
N ALA A 610 -20.50 -11.38 30.94
CA ALA A 610 -20.08 -12.23 32.06
C ALA A 610 -21.21 -12.47 33.08
N SER A 611 -22.06 -11.46 33.33
CA SER A 611 -23.23 -11.62 34.20
C SER A 611 -24.28 -12.60 33.66
N HIS A 612 -24.21 -12.96 32.38
CA HIS A 612 -25.06 -13.93 31.70
C HIS A 612 -24.30 -15.23 31.33
N GLY A 613 -23.12 -15.47 31.92
CA GLY A 613 -22.40 -16.74 31.80
C GLY A 613 -21.43 -16.84 30.62
N PHE A 614 -21.12 -15.73 29.95
CA PHE A 614 -20.10 -15.70 28.91
C PHE A 614 -18.69 -15.74 29.51
N GLU A 615 -17.82 -16.60 28.96
CA GLU A 615 -16.40 -16.74 29.34
C GLU A 615 -15.45 -16.58 28.13
N GLY A 616 -15.99 -16.17 26.98
CA GLY A 616 -15.27 -16.09 25.71
C GLY A 616 -14.50 -14.78 25.50
N GLU A 617 -14.07 -14.56 24.25
CA GLU A 617 -13.31 -13.36 23.86
C GLU A 617 -14.17 -12.25 23.26
N VAL A 618 -13.72 -11.00 23.37
CA VAL A 618 -14.37 -9.85 22.74
C VAL A 618 -13.54 -9.40 21.53
N MET A 619 -14.21 -9.11 20.42
CA MET A 619 -13.59 -8.82 19.13
C MET A 619 -14.13 -7.51 18.54
N ALA A 620 -13.22 -6.62 18.14
CA ALA A 620 -13.52 -5.47 17.30
C ALA A 620 -13.23 -5.88 15.85
N THR A 621 -14.23 -6.35 15.12
CA THR A 621 -14.03 -7.09 13.85
C THR A 621 -13.86 -6.19 12.64
N GLU A 622 -14.34 -4.94 12.69
CA GLU A 622 -14.16 -3.95 11.64
C GLU A 622 -13.88 -2.57 12.26
N MET A 623 -12.87 -1.86 11.75
CA MET A 623 -12.58 -0.46 12.07
C MET A 623 -11.89 0.23 10.89
N CYS A 624 -12.20 1.50 10.66
CA CYS A 624 -11.64 2.26 9.53
C CYS A 624 -11.58 3.77 9.78
N TRP A 625 -10.69 4.46 9.06
CA TRP A 625 -10.63 5.92 8.95
C TRP A 625 -10.48 6.30 7.48
N ARG A 626 -11.40 7.13 6.98
CA ARG A 626 -11.48 7.47 5.55
C ARG A 626 -10.53 8.59 5.16
N THR A 627 -9.97 8.51 3.97
CA THR A 627 -9.23 9.59 3.31
C THR A 627 -9.96 10.02 2.04
N SER A 628 -9.42 10.98 1.30
CA SER A 628 -9.99 11.36 0.00
C SER A 628 -9.99 10.20 -1.01
N LEU A 629 -9.13 9.19 -0.83
CA LEU A 629 -9.04 8.04 -1.72
C LEU A 629 -10.24 7.09 -1.58
N ASN A 630 -10.79 6.96 -0.36
CA ASN A 630 -11.84 6.00 -0.04
C ASN A 630 -13.01 6.63 0.70
N SER A 631 -13.30 7.91 0.42
CA SER A 631 -14.39 8.65 1.04
C SER A 631 -15.74 7.98 0.78
N ASN A 632 -16.57 7.87 1.81
CA ASN A 632 -17.93 7.34 1.72
C ASN A 632 -18.93 8.45 2.08
N PRO A 633 -19.98 8.72 1.26
CA PRO A 633 -20.99 9.72 1.58
C PRO A 633 -21.69 9.52 2.93
N ASP A 634 -21.84 8.27 3.39
CA ASP A 634 -22.45 7.93 4.68
C ASP A 634 -21.46 8.09 5.85
N GLU A 635 -20.17 8.20 5.56
CA GLU A 635 -19.09 8.50 6.50
C GLU A 635 -18.35 9.79 6.09
N PRO A 636 -18.97 10.98 6.22
CA PRO A 636 -18.46 12.24 5.63
C PRO A 636 -17.17 12.79 6.29
N TRP A 637 -16.54 12.01 7.17
CA TRP A 637 -15.36 12.38 7.94
C TRP A 637 -14.10 11.89 7.23
N VAL A 638 -13.36 12.82 6.64
CA VAL A 638 -12.19 12.55 5.81
C VAL A 638 -10.93 13.12 6.46
N TYR A 639 -9.91 12.29 6.57
CA TYR A 639 -8.60 12.63 7.10
C TYR A 639 -7.57 12.69 5.96
N SER A 640 -6.44 13.36 6.21
CA SER A 640 -5.24 13.12 5.39
C SER A 640 -4.76 11.68 5.61
N ASP A 641 -3.96 11.17 4.67
CA ASP A 641 -3.44 9.79 4.74
C ASP A 641 -2.65 9.52 6.02
N VAL A 642 -1.85 10.49 6.47
CA VAL A 642 -1.07 10.37 7.71
C VAL A 642 -1.93 10.45 8.96
N VAL A 643 -2.89 11.38 9.02
CA VAL A 643 -3.81 11.44 10.16
C VAL A 643 -4.65 10.18 10.26
N ALA A 644 -5.11 9.62 9.13
CA ALA A 644 -5.78 8.33 9.11
C ALA A 644 -4.87 7.22 9.68
N ALA A 645 -3.62 7.12 9.22
CA ALA A 645 -2.65 6.15 9.72
C ALA A 645 -2.41 6.26 11.24
N LYS A 646 -2.32 7.50 11.77
CA LYS A 646 -2.21 7.76 13.21
C LYS A 646 -3.44 7.23 13.98
N TYR A 647 -4.64 7.42 13.45
CA TYR A 647 -5.85 6.88 14.08
C TYR A 647 -5.99 5.37 13.96
N TYR A 648 -5.57 4.74 12.86
CA TYR A 648 -5.39 3.29 12.79
C TYR A 648 -4.46 2.81 13.90
N ALA A 649 -3.30 3.46 14.08
CA ALA A 649 -2.34 3.10 15.12
C ALA A 649 -2.97 3.18 16.52
N ARG A 650 -3.67 4.28 16.84
CA ARG A 650 -4.37 4.46 18.11
C ARG A 650 -5.47 3.42 18.30
N GLY A 651 -6.37 3.25 17.34
CA GLY A 651 -7.50 2.33 17.44
C GLY A 651 -7.06 0.87 17.63
N MET A 652 -6.05 0.42 16.88
CA MET A 652 -5.46 -0.90 17.08
C MET A 652 -4.85 -1.03 18.48
N THR A 653 -4.02 -0.06 18.89
CA THR A 653 -3.32 -0.10 20.19
C THR A 653 -4.27 -0.04 21.39
N ILE A 654 -5.35 0.74 21.30
CA ILE A 654 -6.42 0.83 22.31
C ILE A 654 -7.11 -0.53 22.46
N ASN A 655 -7.56 -1.13 21.36
CA ASN A 655 -8.26 -2.41 21.40
C ASN A 655 -7.36 -3.55 21.88
N LEU A 656 -6.11 -3.61 21.40
CA LEU A 656 -5.12 -4.58 21.89
C LEU A 656 -4.81 -4.38 23.38
N GLY A 657 -4.66 -3.13 23.84
CA GLY A 657 -4.43 -2.79 25.24
C GLY A 657 -5.59 -3.17 26.16
N MET A 658 -6.82 -3.16 25.63
CA MET A 658 -7.98 -3.70 26.32
C MET A 658 -8.14 -5.21 26.12
N ASP A 659 -7.21 -5.94 25.51
CA ASP A 659 -7.29 -7.40 25.29
C ASP A 659 -8.36 -7.85 24.27
N LEU A 660 -8.64 -7.05 23.23
CA LEU A 660 -9.52 -7.43 22.11
C LEU A 660 -8.72 -7.97 20.92
N ARG A 661 -9.39 -8.75 20.05
CA ARG A 661 -8.93 -8.92 18.66
C ARG A 661 -9.36 -7.72 17.83
N VAL A 662 -8.55 -7.39 16.83
CA VAL A 662 -8.62 -6.16 16.04
C VAL A 662 -8.71 -6.52 14.57
N GLY A 663 -9.78 -6.10 13.89
CA GLY A 663 -9.96 -6.23 12.45
C GLY A 663 -9.94 -4.86 11.78
N VAL A 664 -8.98 -4.65 10.88
CA VAL A 664 -8.91 -3.42 10.05
C VAL A 664 -9.74 -3.60 8.79
N ALA A 665 -10.51 -2.58 8.43
CA ALA A 665 -11.44 -2.58 7.31
C ALA A 665 -11.36 -1.27 6.52
N GLY A 666 -12.28 -1.07 5.57
CA GLY A 666 -12.39 0.12 4.73
C GLY A 666 -11.84 -0.09 3.32
N GLU A 667 -12.60 0.29 2.29
CA GLU A 667 -12.16 0.10 0.90
C GLU A 667 -10.82 0.81 0.63
N LEU A 668 -9.96 0.17 -0.17
CA LEU A 668 -8.69 0.75 -0.67
C LEU A 668 -7.69 1.16 0.44
N PHE A 669 -7.84 0.70 1.69
CA PHE A 669 -6.86 1.01 2.75
C PHE A 669 -5.45 0.54 2.39
N ASP A 670 -5.36 -0.53 1.59
CA ASP A 670 -4.13 -1.14 1.07
C ASP A 670 -3.40 -0.27 0.04
N GLN A 671 -4.04 0.80 -0.44
CA GLN A 671 -3.46 1.78 -1.34
C GLN A 671 -2.97 3.05 -0.61
N ILE A 672 -3.27 3.17 0.69
CA ILE A 672 -2.87 4.31 1.51
C ILE A 672 -1.55 3.96 2.21
N VAL A 673 -0.44 4.34 1.58
CA VAL A 673 0.93 4.00 1.99
C VAL A 673 1.20 4.13 3.50
N PRO A 674 0.90 5.27 4.19
CA PRO A 674 1.17 5.37 5.63
C PRO A 674 0.28 4.45 6.48
N VAL A 675 -0.95 4.14 6.04
CA VAL A 675 -1.85 3.19 6.74
C VAL A 675 -1.29 1.78 6.64
N VAL A 676 -0.85 1.35 5.45
CA VAL A 676 -0.16 0.07 5.23
C VAL A 676 1.06 -0.07 6.11
N ALA A 677 1.89 0.98 6.20
CA ALA A 677 3.09 0.99 7.03
C ALA A 677 2.76 0.75 8.51
N VAL A 678 1.80 1.50 9.06
CA VAL A 678 1.36 1.36 10.46
C VAL A 678 0.83 -0.05 10.76
N ILE A 679 -0.06 -0.57 9.91
CA ILE A 679 -0.64 -1.90 10.09
C ILE A 679 0.47 -2.95 10.14
N ARG A 680 1.38 -2.90 9.17
CA ARG A 680 2.48 -3.86 9.05
C ARG A 680 3.46 -3.79 10.23
N ASN A 681 3.78 -2.56 10.67
CA ASN A 681 4.68 -2.33 11.78
C ASN A 681 4.06 -2.84 13.10
N LEU A 682 2.81 -2.48 13.37
CA LEU A 682 2.09 -2.97 14.56
C LEU A 682 1.91 -4.49 14.54
N CYS A 683 1.59 -5.10 13.40
CA CYS A 683 1.52 -6.57 13.29
C CYS A 683 2.82 -7.24 13.74
N THR A 684 3.96 -6.64 13.39
CA THR A 684 5.28 -7.17 13.74
C THR A 684 5.62 -6.92 15.21
N VAL A 685 5.39 -5.69 15.72
CA VAL A 685 5.72 -5.35 17.13
C VAL A 685 4.82 -6.09 18.10
N MET A 686 3.53 -6.27 17.78
CA MET A 686 2.54 -6.86 18.67
C MET A 686 2.52 -8.39 18.63
N ALA A 687 3.40 -9.05 17.88
CA ALA A 687 3.41 -10.51 17.80
C ALA A 687 3.72 -11.18 19.14
N GLY A 688 2.79 -12.01 19.61
CA GLY A 688 2.90 -12.75 20.87
C GLY A 688 2.62 -11.94 22.13
N HIS A 689 2.15 -10.69 22.00
CA HIS A 689 1.86 -9.84 23.15
C HIS A 689 0.73 -10.41 24.02
N LYS A 690 0.72 -10.00 25.28
CA LYS A 690 -0.47 -10.02 26.15
C LYS A 690 -0.64 -8.64 26.79
N ALA A 691 -1.85 -8.12 26.78
CA ALA A 691 -2.18 -6.89 27.51
C ALA A 691 -1.97 -7.10 29.02
N ILE A 692 -1.36 -6.12 29.66
CA ILE A 692 -1.14 -6.09 31.10
C ILE A 692 -1.35 -4.70 31.67
N ASP A 693 -1.82 -4.63 32.92
CA ASP A 693 -1.75 -3.41 33.70
C ASP A 693 -0.27 -3.09 33.97
N MET A 694 0.20 -1.98 33.41
CA MET A 694 1.59 -1.54 33.52
C MET A 694 1.61 -0.10 34.01
N PRO A 695 1.58 0.11 35.35
CA PRO A 695 1.54 1.45 35.92
C PRO A 695 2.72 2.30 35.44
N ALA A 696 2.43 3.51 34.98
CA ALA A 696 3.43 4.50 34.57
C ALA A 696 3.12 5.88 35.18
N LYS A 697 4.15 6.59 35.63
CA LYS A 697 4.05 8.01 35.97
C LYS A 697 4.57 8.80 34.78
N ILE A 698 3.70 9.63 34.21
CA ILE A 698 3.96 10.41 33.01
C ILE A 698 3.95 11.89 33.40
N ASP A 699 5.10 12.55 33.25
CA ASP A 699 5.27 13.99 33.48
C ASP A 699 5.42 14.66 32.10
N ILE A 700 4.34 15.28 31.66
CA ILE A 700 4.16 15.84 30.31
C ILE A 700 3.29 17.10 30.41
N ASP A 701 3.66 18.15 29.69
CA ASP A 701 2.87 19.38 29.55
C ASP A 701 1.83 19.24 28.43
N TYR A 702 0.96 18.22 28.56
CA TYR A 702 -0.13 17.93 27.62
C TYR A 702 -1.20 17.10 28.32
N GLU A 703 -2.47 17.44 28.10
CA GLU A 703 -3.62 16.59 28.46
C GLU A 703 -4.64 16.60 27.31
N PRO A 704 -5.29 15.46 27.02
CA PRO A 704 -5.18 14.15 27.66
C PRO A 704 -4.04 13.31 27.07
N VAL A 705 -3.65 12.28 27.81
CA VAL A 705 -2.60 11.31 27.41
C VAL A 705 -3.14 9.91 27.58
N ALA A 706 -2.78 9.01 26.68
CA ALA A 706 -3.16 7.60 26.76
C ALA A 706 -1.95 6.69 26.66
N TYR A 707 -2.01 5.54 27.34
CA TYR A 707 -0.98 4.53 27.28
C TYR A 707 -1.52 3.10 27.41
N CYS A 708 -0.78 2.14 26.86
CA CYS A 708 -1.04 0.71 26.97
C CYS A 708 0.16 -0.09 27.47
N GLY A 709 -0.06 -1.06 28.35
CA GLY A 709 0.95 -2.01 28.82
C GLY A 709 0.88 -3.38 28.14
N PHE A 710 2.03 -3.94 27.77
CA PHE A 710 2.14 -5.26 27.14
C PHE A 710 3.31 -6.08 27.66
N ARG A 711 3.13 -7.41 27.73
CA ARG A 711 4.20 -8.38 27.99
C ARG A 711 4.43 -9.35 26.84
N TYR A 712 5.66 -9.82 26.73
CA TYR A 712 6.09 -10.75 25.69
C TYR A 712 6.65 -12.05 26.26
N PRO A 713 6.63 -13.16 25.49
CA PRO A 713 7.13 -14.46 25.94
C PRO A 713 8.62 -14.48 26.30
N ASN A 714 9.42 -13.59 25.71
CA ASN A 714 10.85 -13.44 26.00
C ASN A 714 11.14 -12.67 27.30
N GLY A 715 10.10 -12.16 27.99
CA GLY A 715 10.24 -11.38 29.21
C GLY A 715 10.24 -9.87 28.99
N ASP A 716 10.21 -9.38 27.74
CA ASP A 716 10.13 -7.94 27.46
C ASP A 716 8.79 -7.36 27.93
N ARG A 717 8.82 -6.05 28.20
CA ARG A 717 7.62 -5.22 28.42
C ARG A 717 7.59 -4.09 27.42
N ILE A 718 6.41 -3.74 26.93
CA ILE A 718 6.22 -2.56 26.09
C ILE A 718 5.19 -1.65 26.73
N LEU A 719 5.53 -0.36 26.85
CA LEU A 719 4.60 0.71 27.12
C LEU A 719 4.37 1.50 25.83
N ALA A 720 3.17 1.43 25.27
CA ALA A 720 2.77 2.31 24.15
C ALA A 720 2.19 3.60 24.73
N ILE A 721 2.60 4.78 24.26
CA ILE A 721 2.13 6.08 24.78
C ILE A 721 1.92 7.10 23.66
N TRP A 722 0.90 7.94 23.80
CA TRP A 722 0.64 9.07 22.89
C TRP A 722 -0.14 10.21 23.56
N THR A 723 -0.03 11.41 23.00
CA THR A 723 -0.91 12.54 23.30
C THR A 723 -2.28 12.28 22.66
N ASP A 724 -3.33 12.23 23.48
CA ASP A 724 -4.64 11.69 23.08
C ASP A 724 -5.61 12.75 22.55
N GLY A 725 -5.09 13.90 22.10
CA GLY A 725 -5.88 14.96 21.45
C GLY A 725 -6.01 14.78 19.93
N ILE A 726 -6.35 15.86 19.22
CA ILE A 726 -6.55 15.85 17.76
C ILE A 726 -5.20 15.63 17.07
N ALA A 727 -5.08 14.53 16.32
CA ALA A 727 -3.90 14.24 15.51
C ALA A 727 -3.75 15.27 14.37
N GLN A 728 -2.50 15.67 14.11
CA GLN A 728 -2.08 16.58 13.05
C GLN A 728 -1.27 15.82 12.00
N ASP A 729 -1.08 16.38 10.80
CA ASP A 729 -0.10 15.83 9.85
C ASP A 729 1.31 15.90 10.44
N GLU A 730 1.69 17.10 10.89
CA GLU A 730 2.97 17.39 11.52
C GLU A 730 2.86 17.35 13.05
N ASP A 731 3.63 16.45 13.67
CA ASP A 731 3.75 16.42 15.12
C ASP A 731 5.22 16.31 15.58
N PRO A 732 5.80 17.39 16.15
CA PRO A 732 7.15 17.37 16.69
C PRO A 732 7.26 16.51 17.96
N GLY A 733 6.14 16.17 18.61
CA GLY A 733 6.10 15.48 19.89
C GLY A 733 6.31 16.42 21.06
N VAL A 734 5.85 15.98 22.24
CA VAL A 734 5.95 16.71 23.49
C VAL A 734 7.02 16.04 24.37
N PRO A 735 8.10 16.77 24.75
CA PRO A 735 9.11 16.25 25.66
C PRO A 735 8.47 15.77 26.98
N THR A 736 8.78 14.53 27.35
CA THR A 736 8.10 13.82 28.43
C THR A 736 9.10 13.04 29.27
N THR A 737 8.89 13.05 30.59
CA THR A 737 9.55 12.09 31.49
C THR A 737 8.58 10.98 31.87
N ILE A 738 8.98 9.73 31.62
CA ILE A 738 8.21 8.53 31.96
C ILE A 738 8.97 7.76 33.03
N THR A 739 8.30 7.46 34.14
CA THR A 739 8.81 6.57 35.18
C THR A 739 7.94 5.32 35.25
N ILE A 740 8.57 4.16 35.09
CA ILE A 740 7.92 2.85 35.14
C ILE A 740 8.33 2.19 36.47
N PRO A 741 7.52 2.33 37.54
CA PRO A 741 7.84 1.79 38.86
C PRO A 741 7.86 0.26 38.89
N GLY A 742 8.80 -0.30 39.65
CA GLY A 742 8.89 -1.73 39.92
C GLY A 742 9.41 -2.58 38.76
N LEU A 743 9.76 -1.96 37.63
CA LEU A 743 10.41 -2.60 36.49
C LEU A 743 11.76 -1.95 36.20
N LYS A 744 12.84 -2.69 36.43
CA LYS A 744 14.19 -2.30 36.08
C LYS A 744 14.61 -2.96 34.77
N ALA A 745 14.85 -2.18 33.72
CA ALA A 745 15.30 -2.66 32.43
C ALA A 745 16.83 -2.67 32.31
N GLY A 746 17.37 -3.63 31.56
CA GLY A 746 18.78 -3.63 31.15
C GLY A 746 19.03 -2.69 29.97
N THR A 747 18.11 -2.69 29.00
CA THR A 747 18.11 -1.80 27.83
C THR A 747 16.72 -1.25 27.58
N VAL A 748 16.65 -0.06 26.99
CA VAL A 748 15.40 0.62 26.63
C VAL A 748 15.50 1.12 25.20
N SER A 749 14.49 0.82 24.40
CA SER A 749 14.36 1.33 23.03
C SER A 749 12.96 1.90 22.78
N GLY A 750 12.88 2.87 21.88
CA GLY A 750 11.65 3.46 21.40
C GLY A 750 11.39 3.01 19.96
N ILE A 751 10.14 2.74 19.63
CA ILE A 751 9.72 2.28 18.31
C ILE A 751 8.65 3.25 17.79
N ASP A 752 8.89 3.76 16.59
CA ASP A 752 7.94 4.55 15.82
C ASP A 752 7.27 3.66 14.78
N VAL A 753 5.96 3.45 14.94
CA VAL A 753 5.18 2.56 14.07
C VAL A 753 4.73 3.23 12.77
N LEU A 754 4.74 4.56 12.70
CA LEU A 754 4.36 5.30 11.49
C LEU A 754 5.52 5.28 10.49
N HIS A 755 6.72 5.57 10.96
CA HIS A 755 7.92 5.67 10.13
C HIS A 755 8.72 4.37 10.08
N GLY A 756 8.47 3.40 10.97
CA GLY A 756 9.08 2.07 10.91
C GLY A 756 10.56 2.07 11.30
N PHE A 757 10.89 2.62 12.46
CA PHE A 757 12.24 2.56 13.01
C PHE A 757 12.24 2.33 14.53
N GLU A 758 13.38 1.87 15.04
CA GLU A 758 13.66 1.70 16.46
C GLU A 758 14.89 2.54 16.84
N GLN A 759 14.86 3.18 18.00
CA GLN A 759 15.96 3.98 18.52
C GLN A 759 16.30 3.52 19.94
N GLU A 760 17.59 3.31 20.24
CA GLU A 760 18.02 3.12 21.62
C GLU A 760 17.78 4.43 22.41
N LEU A 761 17.21 4.31 23.61
CA LEU A 761 16.87 5.45 24.45
C LEU A 761 17.80 5.53 25.65
N VAL A 762 18.26 6.74 25.97
CA VAL A 762 18.91 6.99 27.25
C VAL A 762 17.89 6.80 28.36
N SER A 763 18.19 5.91 29.30
CA SER A 763 17.37 5.61 30.46
C SER A 763 18.20 5.60 31.75
N GLU A 764 17.53 5.89 32.85
CA GLU A 764 18.07 5.87 34.21
C GLU A 764 17.35 4.82 35.04
N THR A 765 17.97 4.38 36.14
CA THR A 765 17.29 3.55 37.13
C THR A 765 17.31 4.25 38.49
N ASP A 766 16.15 4.29 39.15
CA ASP A 766 16.01 4.77 40.54
C ASP A 766 15.31 3.69 41.36
N GLY A 767 16.07 3.05 42.25
CA GLY A 767 15.64 1.81 42.91
C GLY A 767 15.33 0.72 41.88
N ASP A 768 14.08 0.24 41.89
CA ASP A 768 13.55 -0.75 40.97
C ASP A 768 12.77 -0.14 39.80
N SER A 769 12.83 1.19 39.61
CA SER A 769 12.11 1.89 38.54
C SER A 769 13.03 2.20 37.37
N THR A 770 12.49 2.11 36.15
CA THR A 770 13.13 2.64 34.94
C THR A 770 12.58 4.03 34.63
N ILE A 771 13.46 4.98 34.32
CA ILE A 771 13.10 6.36 33.99
C ILE A 771 13.63 6.70 32.59
N VAL A 772 12.76 7.20 31.72
CA VAL A 772 13.12 7.74 30.39
C VAL A 772 12.79 9.23 30.40
N ARG A 773 13.79 10.07 30.15
CA ARG A 773 13.62 11.53 30.09
C ARG A 773 13.59 12.01 28.65
N ASP A 774 13.01 13.19 28.46
CA ASP A 774 13.02 13.93 27.21
C ASP A 774 12.55 13.10 26.01
N LEU A 775 11.66 12.12 26.26
CA LEU A 775 11.02 11.34 25.21
C LEU A 775 10.03 12.26 24.50
N LEU A 776 10.09 12.30 23.17
CA LEU A 776 9.16 13.06 22.34
C LEU A 776 7.90 12.24 22.11
N VAL A 777 6.94 12.34 23.03
CA VAL A 777 5.65 11.63 22.93
C VAL A 777 4.82 12.27 21.82
N LYS A 778 4.44 11.46 20.83
CA LYS A 778 3.70 11.90 19.65
C LYS A 778 2.18 11.81 19.84
N ASP A 779 1.43 12.34 18.90
CA ASP A 779 -0.02 12.20 18.71
C ASP A 779 -0.40 10.85 18.05
N TYR A 780 0.50 9.86 18.11
CA TYR A 780 0.25 8.46 17.80
C TYR A 780 1.17 7.59 18.66
N PRO A 781 0.87 6.29 18.81
CA PRO A 781 1.60 5.44 19.73
C PRO A 781 3.11 5.36 19.43
N ILE A 782 3.92 5.80 20.38
CA ILE A 782 5.35 5.48 20.47
C ILE A 782 5.50 4.32 21.47
N LEU A 783 6.16 3.25 21.04
CA LEU A 783 6.27 2.03 21.85
C LEU A 783 7.64 1.97 22.51
N ILE A 784 7.67 1.95 23.84
CA ILE A 784 8.88 1.89 24.66
C ILE A 784 9.09 0.45 25.10
N ARG A 785 10.09 -0.21 24.53
CA ARG A 785 10.47 -1.58 24.90
C ARG A 785 11.46 -1.55 26.05
N LEU A 786 11.13 -2.29 27.10
CA LEU A 786 12.02 -2.65 28.20
C LEU A 786 12.47 -4.10 28.00
N SER A 787 13.78 -4.31 27.90
CA SER A 787 14.39 -5.64 27.79
C SER A 787 15.26 -5.96 29.00
N ASP A 788 15.51 -7.25 29.23
CA ASP A 788 16.20 -7.77 30.41
C ASP A 788 15.59 -7.27 31.72
N VAL A 789 14.24 -7.33 31.79
CA VAL A 789 13.45 -6.75 32.88
C VAL A 789 13.61 -7.55 34.17
N THR A 790 13.96 -6.85 35.25
CA THR A 790 13.89 -7.34 36.63
C THR A 790 12.73 -6.65 37.34
N MET A 791 11.85 -7.44 37.97
CA MET A 791 10.69 -6.93 38.71
C MET A 791 10.99 -6.79 40.20
N SER A 792 10.49 -5.74 40.84
CA SER A 792 10.49 -5.63 42.30
C SER A 792 9.53 -6.65 42.94
N ASP A 793 9.78 -7.03 44.18
CA ASP A 793 8.92 -7.97 44.94
C ASP A 793 7.46 -7.51 45.07
N ASP A 794 7.21 -6.19 45.02
CA ASP A 794 5.89 -5.58 45.17
C ASP A 794 5.17 -5.33 43.82
N TYR A 795 5.79 -5.66 42.68
CA TYR A 795 5.17 -5.47 41.36
C TYR A 795 4.18 -6.59 41.05
N VAL A 796 2.92 -6.22 40.78
CA VAL A 796 1.84 -7.16 40.46
C VAL A 796 1.38 -6.94 39.04
N GLU A 797 1.53 -7.96 38.19
CA GLU A 797 1.02 -7.98 36.83
C GLU A 797 -0.40 -8.53 36.78
N THR A 798 -1.33 -7.72 36.26
CA THR A 798 -2.68 -8.17 35.90
C THR A 798 -2.77 -8.33 34.39
N VAL A 799 -3.25 -9.47 33.91
CA VAL A 799 -3.41 -9.74 32.47
C VAL A 799 -4.84 -9.38 32.05
N GLY A 800 -4.99 -8.66 30.94
CA GLY A 800 -6.29 -8.45 30.28
C GLY A 800 -6.84 -7.01 30.29
N ASP A 801 -6.28 -6.11 31.11
CA ASP A 801 -6.59 -4.67 31.05
C ASP A 801 -5.30 -3.88 31.19
N GLY A 802 -4.83 -3.33 30.07
CA GLY A 802 -3.61 -2.54 30.01
C GLY A 802 -3.79 -1.13 29.48
N PHE A 803 -5.01 -0.71 29.14
CA PHE A 803 -5.28 0.62 28.58
C PHE A 803 -5.58 1.63 29.68
N HIS A 804 -4.92 2.79 29.63
CA HIS A 804 -5.13 3.87 30.57
C HIS A 804 -5.22 5.22 29.86
N ARG A 805 -6.05 6.12 30.40
CA ARG A 805 -6.15 7.52 29.97
C ARG A 805 -5.99 8.45 31.17
N LEU A 806 -5.12 9.45 31.02
CA LEU A 806 -4.80 10.46 32.01
C LEU A 806 -5.25 11.86 31.54
N GLY A 807 -5.53 12.74 32.49
CA GLY A 807 -5.94 14.12 32.25
C GLY A 807 -7.46 14.32 32.15
N ASP A 808 -7.88 15.58 32.15
CA ASP A 808 -9.29 15.96 32.00
C ASP A 808 -9.69 15.93 30.51
N VAL A 809 -10.49 14.93 30.12
CA VAL A 809 -11.00 14.80 28.75
C VAL A 809 -11.95 15.94 28.35
N ASP A 810 -12.54 16.65 29.32
CA ASP A 810 -13.32 17.87 29.07
C ASP A 810 -12.43 19.11 28.86
N ALA A 811 -11.15 19.04 29.24
CA ALA A 811 -10.16 20.11 29.09
C ALA A 811 -9.36 20.05 27.79
N VAL A 812 -9.49 18.96 27.00
CA VAL A 812 -9.20 19.00 25.55
C VAL A 812 -9.94 20.23 25.03
N PRO A 813 -9.33 21.15 24.28
CA PRO A 813 -10.07 22.26 23.72
C PRO A 813 -11.28 21.70 22.99
N ARG A 814 -12.48 21.82 23.59
CA ARG A 814 -13.70 21.97 22.82
C ARG A 814 -13.33 23.13 21.95
N THR A 815 -12.98 22.89 20.69
CA THR A 815 -12.68 23.96 19.74
C THR A 815 -13.85 24.91 19.88
N SER A 816 -13.57 26.00 20.60
CA SER A 816 -14.59 26.91 21.10
C SER A 816 -15.02 27.67 19.88
N GLY A 817 -16.22 27.38 19.39
CA GLY A 817 -16.74 28.04 18.22
C GLY A 817 -17.86 27.26 17.55
N GLY A 818 -18.94 26.97 18.29
CA GLY A 818 -20.21 27.28 17.65
C GLY A 818 -20.17 28.79 17.43
N SER A 819 -20.32 29.26 16.19
CA SER A 819 -20.54 30.68 15.98
C SER A 819 -21.71 31.10 16.86
N ASP A 820 -21.57 32.21 17.55
CA ASP A 820 -22.64 32.92 18.26
C ASP A 820 -22.56 34.31 17.64
N ARG A 821 -23.21 34.45 16.49
CA ARG A 821 -23.02 35.58 15.58
C ARG A 821 -23.53 36.89 16.17
N ASP A 822 -24.49 36.82 17.07
CA ASP A 822 -25.10 37.99 17.69
C ASP A 822 -24.68 38.24 19.15
N GLY A 823 -24.00 37.27 19.77
CA GLY A 823 -23.33 37.41 21.06
C GLY A 823 -24.27 37.29 22.26
N ASP A 824 -25.40 36.60 22.12
CA ASP A 824 -26.38 36.43 23.19
C ASP A 824 -26.07 35.26 24.15
N GLY A 825 -25.05 34.46 23.82
CA GLY A 825 -24.57 33.33 24.60
C GLY A 825 -25.27 32.00 24.30
N VAL A 826 -26.06 31.91 23.23
CA VAL A 826 -26.61 30.70 22.60
C VAL A 826 -25.85 30.42 21.30
N PRO A 827 -25.34 29.19 21.05
CA PRO A 827 -24.66 28.89 19.78
C PRO A 827 -25.62 28.96 18.58
N ASP A 828 -25.19 29.46 17.42
CA ASP A 828 -25.97 29.60 16.17
C ASP A 828 -26.71 28.33 15.73
N ALA A 829 -26.14 27.16 16.02
CA ALA A 829 -26.75 25.86 15.69
C ALA A 829 -27.95 25.52 16.59
N GLN A 830 -28.09 26.24 17.71
CA GLN A 830 -29.14 26.13 18.72
C GLN A 830 -29.96 27.43 18.81
N ASP A 831 -29.55 28.46 18.06
CA ASP A 831 -30.17 29.77 17.97
C ASP A 831 -31.18 29.80 16.81
N TYR A 832 -32.41 30.18 17.11
CA TYR A 832 -33.49 30.31 16.14
C TYR A 832 -33.44 31.65 15.39
N CYS A 833 -32.73 32.66 15.93
CA CYS A 833 -32.50 33.98 15.35
C CYS A 833 -31.00 34.34 15.31
N PRO A 834 -30.16 33.61 14.53
CA PRO A 834 -28.68 33.66 14.60
C PRO A 834 -27.99 34.99 14.22
N ASP A 835 -28.76 36.05 13.99
CA ASP A 835 -28.27 37.37 13.61
C ASP A 835 -28.90 38.48 14.48
N TRP A 836 -29.67 38.12 15.52
CA TRP A 836 -30.47 39.05 16.35
C TRP A 836 -30.49 38.60 17.82
N PRO A 837 -29.81 39.33 18.74
CA PRO A 837 -29.54 38.81 20.07
C PRO A 837 -30.83 38.59 20.88
N GLY A 838 -31.00 37.38 21.39
CA GLY A 838 -32.16 36.92 22.14
C GLY A 838 -31.83 36.48 23.56
N SER A 839 -32.69 35.64 24.12
CA SER A 839 -32.49 35.05 25.45
C SER A 839 -32.42 33.53 25.38
N LYS A 840 -31.68 32.93 26.32
CA LYS A 840 -31.52 31.47 26.43
C LYS A 840 -32.86 30.75 26.61
N GLU A 841 -33.80 31.36 27.34
CA GLU A 841 -35.14 30.80 27.56
C GLU A 841 -36.00 30.74 26.29
N ALA A 842 -35.60 31.45 25.23
CA ALA A 842 -36.31 31.52 23.97
C ALA A 842 -35.50 30.98 22.78
N ASN A 843 -34.43 30.21 23.04
CA ASN A 843 -33.53 29.63 22.04
C ASN A 843 -32.92 30.69 21.09
N GLY A 844 -32.48 31.81 21.64
CA GLY A 844 -31.78 32.86 20.89
C GLY A 844 -32.68 33.83 20.10
N CYS A 845 -34.01 33.68 20.19
CA CYS A 845 -35.01 34.71 19.89
C CYS A 845 -35.69 35.18 21.20
#